data_AF-A0A067LAZ5-F1
#
_entry.id   AF-A0A067LAZ5-F1
#
_cell.length_a   1.000
_cell.length_b   1.000
_cell.length_c   1.000
_cell.angle_alpha   90.00
_cell.angle_beta   90.00
_cell.angle_gamma   90.00
#
_symmetry.space_group_name_H-M   'P 1'
#
loop_
_entity.id
_entity.type
_entity.pdbx_description
1 polymer ?
#
loop_
_entity_poly.entity_id
_entity_poly.type
_entity_poly.pdbx_seq_one_letter_code
_entity_poly.pdbx_strand_id
1 'polypeptide(L)'
;MSRVVFCLLFSFSFFLLGFVQCSPNYKDALLKSILFFQGQRSGRLPTSQKITWRSNSGLSDGSLAQVDLTGGYYDAGDNVKFNFPMAFTTTILSWGTLEYGNGMGSELQNAKAAIRWATEYLLKCARATPGKLYVGVGDPNVDHKCWERPEDMDTVRSVYSVSARNPGSDVAGETAAALAAASIVFRTDDPTYSKLLLNTAKNVLQFALQYKGAYSDSLGSAVCPFYCSYSGYKDELLWGAAWLLKATNETEYYNLIKSLGADDRPDVFSWDNKYAGAHVLLSSIALLNNNKDFEQYKVEAENFMCKILPNSPSTTTQYTKGQRSGRLPTSQKITWRSNSGLSDGSLAQVDLTGGYYDAGDNVKFNFPMAFTTTILSWGTLEYGNGMGSELQNAKAAIRWATEYLLKCARATPGKLYVGVGDPNVDHKCWERPEDMDTVRSVYSVSARNPGSDVAGETAAALAAASIVFRTDDPTYSKLLLNTAKNVLQFALQYKGAYSDSLGSAVCPFYCSYSGYKDELLWGAAWLLKATNETEYYNLIKSLGADDRPDVFSWDNKYAGAHVLLSSIALLNNNKDFEQYKVEAENFMCKILPNSPSTTTQYTKGGLMYKLPQSNLEYVTSITFLLTTYAKYMKATKQTFNCGSLLVTPDSLLDLAKRQASHCTLLIRGSSLPSIASHKEAIGCDGGFQPYYYSSSPNPNVLTGAIVGGPDQSDNFSDERSDYSHSEPATYINAAFVGPLAYFAGNNN
;
A
#
# COMPACT_ATOMS: atom_id res chain seq x y z
N MET A 1 -48.17 53.96 -8.26
CA MET A 1 -46.86 53.34 -8.53
C MET A 1 -46.09 53.33 -7.23
N SER A 2 -46.14 52.22 -6.49
CA SER A 2 -45.50 52.11 -5.17
C SER A 2 -44.53 50.94 -5.17
N ARG A 3 -43.31 51.24 -4.74
CA ARG A 3 -42.10 50.40 -4.75
C ARG A 3 -42.26 49.21 -3.80
N VAL A 4 -41.87 48.03 -4.27
CA VAL A 4 -41.74 46.81 -3.47
C VAL A 4 -40.36 46.82 -2.82
N VAL A 5 -40.34 46.74 -1.49
CA VAL A 5 -39.15 46.51 -0.65
C VAL A 5 -39.17 45.05 -0.24
N PHE A 6 -38.14 44.29 -0.61
CA PHE A 6 -37.96 42.90 -0.18
C PHE A 6 -37.09 42.88 1.08
N CYS A 7 -37.68 42.53 2.23
CA CYS A 7 -36.96 42.27 3.48
C CYS A 7 -36.46 40.82 3.49
N LEU A 8 -35.14 40.62 3.56
CA LEU A 8 -34.51 39.34 3.90
C LEU A 8 -34.33 39.26 5.42
N LEU A 9 -35.10 38.38 6.06
CA LEU A 9 -34.90 37.95 7.45
C LEU A 9 -33.96 36.73 7.43
N PHE A 10 -32.72 36.91 7.87
CA PHE A 10 -31.80 35.81 8.17
C PHE A 10 -32.15 35.22 9.55
N SER A 11 -32.67 33.99 9.58
CA SER A 11 -32.86 33.22 10.80
C SER A 11 -31.54 32.52 11.18
N PHE A 12 -30.99 32.88 12.33
CA PHE A 12 -29.89 32.16 12.98
C PHE A 12 -30.38 30.79 13.48
N SER A 13 -29.99 29.71 12.80
CA SER A 13 -30.07 28.35 13.34
C SER A 13 -28.68 27.92 13.80
N PHE A 14 -28.47 27.96 15.11
CA PHE A 14 -27.36 27.26 15.77
C PHE A 14 -27.52 25.75 15.53
N PHE A 15 -26.87 25.23 14.50
CA PHE A 15 -26.60 23.80 14.40
C PHE A 15 -25.39 23.50 15.28
N LEU A 16 -25.64 22.90 16.44
CA LEU A 16 -24.66 22.11 17.17
C LEU A 16 -24.19 20.99 16.22
N LEU A 17 -23.10 21.24 15.49
CA LEU A 17 -22.36 20.22 14.77
C LEU A 17 -21.71 19.31 15.81
N GLY A 18 -22.45 18.27 16.21
CA GLY A 18 -21.87 17.13 16.89
C GLY A 18 -20.81 16.53 15.97
N PHE A 19 -19.57 16.47 16.45
CA PHE A 19 -18.55 15.61 15.88
C PHE A 19 -19.12 14.19 15.85
N VAL A 20 -19.41 13.66 14.65
CA VAL A 20 -19.73 12.24 14.50
C VAL A 20 -18.41 11.51 14.72
N GLN A 21 -18.15 11.12 15.97
CA GLN A 21 -17.30 9.98 16.25
C GLN A 21 -17.88 8.80 15.45
N CYS A 22 -17.20 8.39 14.38
CA CYS A 22 -17.56 7.16 13.69
C CYS A 22 -17.14 6.00 14.61
N SER A 23 -18.01 5.67 15.56
CA SER A 23 -17.98 4.38 16.26
C SER A 23 -18.91 3.45 15.47
N PRO A 24 -18.43 2.76 14.42
CA PRO A 24 -19.27 1.85 13.65
C PRO A 24 -19.95 0.86 14.59
N ASN A 25 -21.28 0.76 14.50
CA ASN A 25 -22.04 -0.22 15.26
C ASN A 25 -21.87 -1.60 14.62
N TYR A 26 -20.80 -2.30 15.00
CA TYR A 26 -20.46 -3.61 14.44
C TYR A 26 -21.54 -4.67 14.68
N LYS A 27 -22.38 -4.52 15.72
CA LYS A 27 -23.52 -5.42 15.96
C LYS A 27 -24.60 -5.24 14.88
N ASP A 28 -24.92 -4.01 14.54
CA ASP A 28 -25.86 -3.69 13.46
C ASP A 28 -25.28 -4.07 12.08
N ALA A 29 -23.99 -3.83 11.85
CA ALA A 29 -23.31 -4.25 10.63
C ALA A 29 -23.33 -5.79 10.44
N LEU A 30 -23.06 -6.56 11.50
CA LEU A 30 -23.14 -8.02 11.47
C LEU A 30 -24.56 -8.51 11.16
N LEU A 31 -25.57 -7.96 11.85
CA LEU A 31 -26.98 -8.29 11.60
C LEU A 31 -27.35 -8.06 10.14
N LYS A 32 -27.03 -6.88 9.58
CA LYS A 32 -27.34 -6.52 8.19
C LYS A 32 -26.59 -7.39 7.17
N SER A 33 -25.34 -7.72 7.46
CA SER A 33 -24.53 -8.60 6.60
C SER A 33 -25.11 -10.00 6.51
N ILE A 34 -25.67 -10.52 7.60
CA ILE A 34 -26.35 -11.84 7.58
C ILE A 34 -27.76 -11.73 6.98
N LEU A 35 -28.45 -10.62 7.20
CA LEU A 35 -29.77 -10.35 6.62
C LEU A 35 -29.73 -10.30 5.08
N PHE A 36 -28.64 -9.81 4.48
CA PHE A 36 -28.41 -9.81 3.03
C PHE A 36 -28.68 -11.17 2.39
N PHE A 37 -28.21 -12.26 3.00
CA PHE A 37 -28.43 -13.61 2.48
C PHE A 37 -29.92 -13.97 2.38
N GLN A 38 -30.76 -13.47 3.27
CA GLN A 38 -32.21 -13.72 3.17
C GLN A 38 -32.82 -13.06 1.93
N GLY A 39 -32.25 -11.94 1.47
CA GLY A 39 -32.71 -11.20 0.30
C GLY A 39 -32.39 -11.96 -0.99
N GLN A 40 -31.25 -12.66 -1.00
CA GLN A 40 -30.77 -13.40 -2.16
C GLN A 40 -31.39 -14.81 -2.30
N ARG A 41 -32.24 -15.26 -1.38
CA ARG A 41 -32.78 -16.62 -1.45
C ARG A 41 -33.64 -16.82 -2.70
N SER A 42 -33.38 -17.94 -3.38
CA SER A 42 -34.26 -18.53 -4.39
C SER A 42 -34.96 -19.76 -3.83
N GLY A 43 -36.10 -20.15 -4.39
CA GLY A 43 -36.89 -21.29 -3.95
C GLY A 43 -38.03 -20.90 -3.03
N ARG A 44 -38.52 -21.87 -2.25
CA ARG A 44 -39.62 -21.67 -1.31
C ARG A 44 -39.10 -21.11 0.01
N LEU A 45 -39.31 -19.82 0.25
CA LEU A 45 -38.77 -19.10 1.39
C LEU A 45 -39.32 -19.64 2.73
N PRO A 46 -38.47 -19.73 3.78
CA PRO A 46 -38.89 -20.21 5.09
C PRO A 46 -39.74 -19.16 5.80
N THR A 47 -40.72 -19.60 6.61
CA THR A 47 -41.57 -18.71 7.42
C THR A 47 -40.79 -17.92 8.47
N SER A 48 -39.59 -18.38 8.82
CA SER A 48 -38.67 -17.70 9.75
C SER A 48 -37.84 -16.58 9.10
N GLN A 49 -38.02 -16.31 7.81
CA GLN A 49 -37.35 -15.20 7.13
C GLN A 49 -37.82 -13.84 7.65
N LYS A 50 -36.88 -12.95 7.93
CA LYS A 50 -37.10 -11.58 8.41
C LYS A 50 -37.40 -10.59 7.28
N ILE A 51 -36.89 -10.84 6.06
CA ILE A 51 -37.18 -10.01 4.89
C ILE A 51 -38.59 -10.30 4.37
N THR A 52 -39.48 -9.30 4.48
CA THR A 52 -40.91 -9.43 4.14
C THR A 52 -41.28 -8.99 2.73
N TRP A 53 -40.38 -8.30 2.03
CA TRP A 53 -40.61 -7.79 0.67
C TRP A 53 -40.22 -8.78 -0.45
N ARG A 54 -39.72 -9.97 -0.08
CA ARG A 54 -39.41 -11.08 -1.00
C ARG A 54 -40.44 -12.20 -0.88
N SER A 55 -40.70 -12.91 -1.98
CA SER A 55 -41.55 -14.10 -2.02
C SER A 55 -40.85 -15.29 -2.69
N ASN A 56 -41.58 -16.41 -2.79
CA ASN A 56 -41.08 -17.63 -3.42
C ASN A 56 -40.74 -17.37 -4.91
N SER A 57 -39.60 -17.88 -5.36
CA SER A 57 -39.09 -17.70 -6.73
C SER A 57 -38.33 -18.94 -7.20
N GLY A 58 -38.04 -19.07 -8.50
CA GLY A 58 -37.22 -20.16 -9.04
C GLY A 58 -37.73 -21.57 -8.70
N LEU A 59 -39.05 -21.74 -8.59
CA LEU A 59 -39.67 -23.00 -8.15
C LEU A 59 -39.61 -24.13 -9.19
N SER A 60 -39.24 -23.80 -10.42
CA SER A 60 -39.05 -24.73 -11.54
C SER A 60 -37.58 -24.98 -11.88
N ASP A 61 -36.64 -24.45 -11.09
CA ASP A 61 -35.21 -24.60 -11.33
C ASP A 61 -34.80 -26.08 -11.34
N GLY A 62 -34.15 -26.50 -12.43
CA GLY A 62 -33.77 -27.90 -12.67
C GLY A 62 -34.72 -28.69 -13.58
N SER A 63 -35.92 -28.18 -13.86
CA SER A 63 -36.93 -28.87 -14.70
C SER A 63 -36.43 -29.24 -16.09
N LEU A 64 -35.66 -28.37 -16.76
CA LEU A 64 -35.05 -28.64 -18.08
C LEU A 64 -34.08 -29.82 -18.05
N ALA A 65 -33.51 -30.14 -16.90
CA ALA A 65 -32.61 -31.27 -16.68
C ALA A 65 -33.28 -32.43 -15.92
N GLN A 66 -34.61 -32.37 -15.71
CA GLN A 66 -35.40 -33.36 -14.98
C GLN A 66 -34.90 -33.62 -13.54
N VAL A 67 -34.43 -32.57 -12.86
CA VAL A 67 -33.92 -32.62 -11.48
C VAL A 67 -34.51 -31.49 -10.64
N ASP A 68 -34.43 -31.58 -9.31
CA ASP A 68 -34.76 -30.48 -8.40
C ASP A 68 -33.51 -29.66 -8.10
N LEU A 69 -33.45 -28.42 -8.60
CA LEU A 69 -32.43 -27.42 -8.27
C LEU A 69 -33.05 -26.16 -7.64
N THR A 70 -34.22 -26.30 -6.99
CA THR A 70 -34.83 -25.23 -6.20
C THR A 70 -34.01 -24.95 -4.92
N GLY A 71 -34.01 -23.70 -4.45
CA GLY A 71 -33.19 -23.28 -3.30
C GLY A 71 -31.96 -22.48 -3.72
N GLY A 72 -31.02 -22.26 -2.80
CA GLY A 72 -29.77 -21.55 -3.07
C GLY A 72 -29.93 -20.03 -3.12
N TYR A 73 -28.88 -19.36 -3.59
CA TYR A 73 -28.79 -17.90 -3.65
C TYR A 73 -28.70 -17.42 -5.10
N TYR A 74 -29.34 -16.28 -5.39
CA TYR A 74 -29.06 -15.52 -6.60
C TYR A 74 -27.75 -14.76 -6.48
N ASP A 75 -27.10 -14.53 -7.61
CA ASP A 75 -25.84 -13.79 -7.69
C ASP A 75 -26.10 -12.28 -7.73
N ALA A 76 -25.31 -11.53 -6.94
CA ALA A 76 -25.36 -10.07 -6.90
C ALA A 76 -26.80 -9.47 -6.91
N GLY A 77 -27.18 -8.78 -7.99
CA GLY A 77 -28.51 -8.21 -8.20
C GLY A 77 -29.30 -8.86 -9.33
N ASP A 78 -28.80 -9.98 -9.88
CA ASP A 78 -29.43 -10.73 -10.97
C ASP A 78 -30.31 -11.88 -10.42
N ASN A 79 -30.95 -12.65 -11.31
CA ASN A 79 -31.72 -13.84 -10.91
C ASN A 79 -31.03 -15.16 -11.33
N VAL A 80 -29.72 -15.14 -11.57
CA VAL A 80 -28.90 -16.31 -11.94
C VAL A 80 -28.30 -16.96 -10.70
N LYS A 81 -28.03 -18.25 -10.76
CA LYS A 81 -27.27 -18.98 -9.74
C LYS A 81 -25.94 -19.40 -10.31
N PHE A 82 -24.85 -18.80 -9.80
CA PHE A 82 -23.49 -19.23 -10.11
C PHE A 82 -22.91 -20.01 -8.93
N ASN A 83 -22.59 -21.29 -9.12
CA ASN A 83 -22.20 -22.14 -8.00
C ASN A 83 -20.76 -21.92 -7.55
N PHE A 84 -19.88 -21.44 -8.42
CA PHE A 84 -18.49 -21.18 -8.05
C PHE A 84 -18.36 -20.06 -6.99
N PRO A 85 -18.89 -18.83 -7.21
CA PRO A 85 -18.91 -17.80 -6.18
C PRO A 85 -19.84 -18.14 -4.99
N MET A 86 -20.94 -18.88 -5.21
CA MET A 86 -21.82 -19.32 -4.12
C MET A 86 -21.11 -20.30 -3.17
N ALA A 87 -20.36 -21.27 -3.72
CA ALA A 87 -19.58 -22.20 -2.94
C ALA A 87 -18.49 -21.46 -2.17
N PHE A 88 -17.75 -20.53 -2.81
CA PHE A 88 -16.79 -19.67 -2.13
C PHE A 88 -17.42 -18.90 -0.96
N THR A 89 -18.54 -18.23 -1.21
CA THR A 89 -19.30 -17.51 -0.18
C THR A 89 -19.69 -18.42 0.98
N THR A 90 -20.10 -19.66 0.67
CA THR A 90 -20.48 -20.66 1.68
C THR A 90 -19.28 -21.13 2.51
N THR A 91 -18.12 -21.33 1.88
CA THR A 91 -16.87 -21.68 2.56
C THR A 91 -16.44 -20.57 3.51
N ILE A 92 -16.42 -19.32 3.05
CA ILE A 92 -16.00 -18.17 3.87
C ILE A 92 -16.99 -17.91 5.02
N LEU A 93 -18.30 -17.99 4.77
CA LEU A 93 -19.31 -17.85 5.83
C LEU A 93 -19.18 -18.96 6.88
N SER A 94 -18.89 -20.19 6.44
CA SER A 94 -18.60 -21.32 7.33
C SER A 94 -17.33 -21.09 8.13
N TRP A 95 -16.25 -20.65 7.49
CA TRP A 95 -14.99 -20.35 8.16
C TRP A 95 -15.15 -19.26 9.21
N GLY A 96 -15.77 -18.13 8.85
CA GLY A 96 -16.04 -17.05 9.80
C GLY A 96 -16.91 -17.49 10.97
N THR A 97 -17.88 -18.39 10.72
CA THR A 97 -18.71 -18.98 11.79
C THR A 97 -17.91 -19.89 12.72
N LEU A 98 -16.95 -20.65 12.18
CA LEU A 98 -16.07 -21.52 12.99
C LEU A 98 -15.12 -20.72 13.87
N GLU A 99 -14.49 -19.68 13.34
CA GLU A 99 -13.48 -18.89 14.08
C GLU A 99 -14.14 -17.89 15.04
N TYR A 100 -15.26 -17.27 14.65
CA TYR A 100 -15.85 -16.14 15.39
C TYR A 100 -17.25 -16.41 15.94
N GLY A 101 -17.79 -17.61 15.80
CA GLY A 101 -19.17 -17.94 16.18
C GLY A 101 -19.52 -17.56 17.63
N ASN A 102 -18.57 -17.69 18.56
CA ASN A 102 -18.76 -17.29 19.96
C ASN A 102 -19.00 -15.78 20.14
N GLY A 103 -18.46 -14.95 19.23
CA GLY A 103 -18.63 -13.49 19.24
C GLY A 103 -19.88 -13.01 18.49
N MET A 104 -20.59 -13.87 17.75
CA MET A 104 -21.74 -13.47 16.91
C MET A 104 -23.05 -13.26 17.70
N GLY A 105 -23.09 -13.65 18.98
CA GLY A 105 -24.27 -13.50 19.83
C GLY A 105 -25.53 -14.13 19.21
N SER A 106 -26.62 -13.37 19.13
CA SER A 106 -27.90 -13.83 18.55
C SER A 106 -27.82 -14.14 17.06
N GLU A 107 -26.82 -13.62 16.35
CA GLU A 107 -26.72 -13.78 14.90
C GLU A 107 -26.08 -15.11 14.46
N LEU A 108 -25.48 -15.87 15.39
CA LEU A 108 -24.91 -17.18 15.10
C LEU A 108 -25.93 -18.13 14.44
N GLN A 109 -27.17 -18.13 14.90
CA GLN A 109 -28.23 -18.97 14.34
C GLN A 109 -28.65 -18.52 12.94
N ASN A 110 -28.63 -17.21 12.67
CA ASN A 110 -28.93 -16.68 11.34
C ASN A 110 -27.79 -17.00 10.36
N ALA A 111 -26.53 -16.95 10.80
CA ALA A 111 -25.37 -17.39 10.02
C ALA A 111 -25.44 -18.88 9.69
N LYS A 112 -25.73 -19.74 10.68
CA LYS A 112 -25.97 -21.18 10.46
C LYS A 112 -27.12 -21.44 9.49
N ALA A 113 -28.23 -20.71 9.60
CA ALA A 113 -29.35 -20.83 8.68
C ALA A 113 -28.99 -20.41 7.25
N ALA A 114 -28.10 -19.43 7.07
CA ALA A 114 -27.60 -19.04 5.75
C ALA A 114 -26.67 -20.12 5.15
N ILE A 115 -25.74 -20.66 5.94
CA ILE A 115 -24.86 -21.78 5.51
C ILE A 115 -25.71 -23.00 5.13
N ARG A 116 -26.72 -23.34 5.94
CA ARG A 116 -27.62 -24.47 5.64
C ARG A 116 -28.34 -24.28 4.31
N TRP A 117 -28.85 -23.07 4.05
CA TRP A 117 -29.57 -22.76 2.81
C TRP A 117 -28.73 -22.98 1.55
N ALA A 118 -27.48 -22.50 1.55
CA ALA A 118 -26.55 -22.76 0.43
C ALA A 118 -26.20 -24.24 0.32
N THR A 119 -25.86 -24.89 1.43
CA THR A 119 -25.40 -26.28 1.40
C THR A 119 -26.50 -27.27 1.02
N GLU A 120 -27.77 -27.02 1.37
CA GLU A 120 -28.89 -27.84 0.91
C GLU A 120 -29.02 -27.77 -0.62
N TYR A 121 -28.80 -26.60 -1.22
CA TYR A 121 -28.78 -26.44 -2.68
C TYR A 121 -27.55 -27.11 -3.33
N LEU A 122 -26.35 -26.93 -2.76
CA LEU A 122 -25.12 -27.59 -3.26
C LEU A 122 -25.22 -29.13 -3.16
N LEU A 123 -25.88 -29.66 -2.12
CA LEU A 123 -26.17 -31.09 -2.00
C LEU A 123 -27.09 -31.58 -3.13
N LYS A 124 -28.12 -30.83 -3.51
CA LYS A 124 -28.95 -31.15 -4.69
C LYS A 124 -28.10 -31.18 -5.95
N CYS A 125 -27.28 -30.14 -6.16
CA CYS A 125 -26.40 -30.02 -7.32
C CYS A 125 -25.39 -31.16 -7.45
N ALA A 126 -24.84 -31.65 -6.34
CA ALA A 126 -23.84 -32.71 -6.33
C ALA A 126 -24.42 -34.12 -6.38
N ARG A 127 -25.70 -34.31 -6.04
CA ARG A 127 -26.30 -35.65 -5.84
C ARG A 127 -27.45 -35.98 -6.78
N ALA A 128 -27.97 -35.00 -7.52
CA ALA A 128 -29.12 -35.22 -8.40
C ALA A 128 -28.83 -36.20 -9.55
N THR A 129 -27.59 -36.29 -10.04
CA THR A 129 -27.24 -37.21 -11.14
C THR A 129 -25.82 -37.76 -10.96
N PRO A 130 -25.62 -39.09 -10.89
CA PRO A 130 -24.29 -39.69 -10.76
C PRO A 130 -23.33 -39.25 -11.88
N GLY A 131 -22.09 -38.89 -11.52
CA GLY A 131 -21.06 -38.48 -12.48
C GLY A 131 -21.22 -37.07 -13.07
N LYS A 132 -22.16 -36.27 -12.52
CA LYS A 132 -22.41 -34.89 -12.93
C LYS A 132 -22.51 -33.99 -11.71
N LEU A 133 -21.91 -32.81 -11.78
CA LEU A 133 -22.09 -31.73 -10.81
C LEU A 133 -22.79 -30.57 -11.51
N TYR A 134 -23.96 -30.16 -11.02
CA TYR A 134 -24.63 -28.96 -11.51
C TYR A 134 -23.95 -27.70 -10.95
N VAL A 135 -23.69 -26.72 -11.81
CA VAL A 135 -22.85 -25.55 -11.50
C VAL A 135 -23.50 -24.20 -11.78
N GLY A 136 -24.71 -24.20 -12.33
CA GLY A 136 -25.50 -22.98 -12.40
C GLY A 136 -26.91 -23.18 -12.95
N VAL A 137 -27.77 -22.20 -12.69
CA VAL A 137 -29.16 -22.15 -13.16
C VAL A 137 -29.54 -20.72 -13.58
N GLY A 138 -30.17 -20.59 -14.76
CA GLY A 138 -30.50 -19.31 -15.39
C GLY A 138 -29.52 -18.97 -16.51
N ASP A 139 -30.02 -18.50 -17.66
CA ASP A 139 -29.14 -17.99 -18.72
C ASP A 139 -28.68 -16.57 -18.38
N PRO A 140 -27.37 -16.36 -18.12
CA PRO A 140 -26.91 -15.06 -17.64
C PRO A 140 -26.99 -13.96 -18.69
N ASN A 141 -26.86 -14.30 -19.97
CA ASN A 141 -26.89 -13.31 -21.05
C ASN A 141 -28.31 -12.80 -21.31
N VAL A 142 -29.32 -13.64 -21.06
CA VAL A 142 -30.73 -13.26 -21.14
C VAL A 142 -31.14 -12.50 -19.87
N ASP A 143 -30.77 -13.01 -18.70
CA ASP A 143 -31.08 -12.40 -17.41
C ASP A 143 -30.54 -10.96 -17.32
N HIS A 144 -29.28 -10.73 -17.72
CA HIS A 144 -28.66 -9.40 -17.69
C HIS A 144 -29.25 -8.40 -18.71
N LYS A 145 -30.18 -8.82 -19.58
CA LYS A 145 -30.95 -7.95 -20.48
C LYS A 145 -32.34 -7.64 -19.95
N CYS A 146 -32.74 -8.27 -18.85
CA CYS A 146 -34.06 -8.13 -18.24
C CYS A 146 -33.93 -7.67 -16.78
N TRP A 147 -34.65 -6.61 -16.42
CA TRP A 147 -34.69 -6.13 -15.04
C TRP A 147 -36.06 -6.40 -14.43
N GLU A 148 -36.18 -7.54 -13.76
CA GLU A 148 -37.43 -8.05 -13.24
C GLU A 148 -37.31 -8.62 -11.82
N ARG A 149 -38.45 -8.69 -11.12
CA ARG A 149 -38.49 -9.31 -9.80
C ARG A 149 -38.33 -10.84 -9.95
N PRO A 150 -37.55 -11.51 -9.09
CA PRO A 150 -37.40 -12.97 -9.14
C PRO A 150 -38.72 -13.75 -8.94
N GLU A 151 -39.76 -13.12 -8.43
CA GLU A 151 -41.09 -13.72 -8.35
C GLU A 151 -41.79 -13.81 -9.73
N ASP A 152 -41.39 -12.98 -10.70
CA ASP A 152 -41.99 -12.87 -12.04
C ASP A 152 -41.13 -13.45 -13.15
N MET A 153 -39.91 -13.90 -12.85
CA MET A 153 -38.93 -14.29 -13.86
C MET A 153 -39.50 -15.24 -14.91
N ASP A 154 -39.55 -14.75 -16.14
CA ASP A 154 -39.97 -15.47 -17.33
C ASP A 154 -38.80 -15.86 -18.25
N THR A 155 -37.59 -15.44 -17.88
CA THR A 155 -36.35 -15.81 -18.55
C THR A 155 -36.05 -17.31 -18.46
N VAL A 156 -35.36 -17.82 -19.48
CA VAL A 156 -35.05 -19.26 -19.58
C VAL A 156 -34.15 -19.70 -18.43
N ARG A 157 -34.63 -20.67 -17.65
CA ARG A 157 -33.92 -21.28 -16.51
C ARG A 157 -32.98 -22.41 -16.95
N SER A 158 -32.05 -22.10 -17.86
CA SER A 158 -31.02 -23.01 -18.36
C SER A 158 -30.24 -23.65 -17.22
N VAL A 159 -29.83 -24.91 -17.38
CA VAL A 159 -29.11 -25.67 -16.35
C VAL A 159 -27.72 -26.06 -16.86
N TYR A 160 -26.69 -25.70 -16.10
CA TYR A 160 -25.29 -25.96 -16.46
C TYR A 160 -24.66 -26.99 -15.54
N SER A 161 -23.76 -27.81 -16.08
CA SER A 161 -23.13 -28.91 -15.33
C SER A 161 -21.78 -29.31 -15.88
N VAL A 162 -20.90 -29.79 -15.01
CA VAL A 162 -19.61 -30.42 -15.33
C VAL A 162 -19.72 -31.94 -15.19
N SER A 163 -18.90 -32.67 -15.94
CA SER A 163 -18.90 -34.14 -16.00
C SER A 163 -17.53 -34.66 -16.44
N ALA A 164 -17.36 -35.99 -16.54
CA ALA A 164 -16.14 -36.60 -17.07
C ALA A 164 -15.74 -36.08 -18.47
N ARG A 165 -16.71 -35.66 -19.30
CA ARG A 165 -16.46 -35.13 -20.66
C ARG A 165 -16.12 -33.64 -20.67
N ASN A 166 -16.62 -32.92 -19.67
CA ASN A 166 -16.53 -31.47 -19.53
C ASN A 166 -16.10 -31.19 -18.08
N PRO A 167 -14.80 -31.35 -17.77
CA PRO A 167 -14.30 -31.25 -16.40
C PRO A 167 -14.46 -29.82 -15.83
N GLY A 168 -14.40 -29.72 -14.50
CA GLY A 168 -14.51 -28.46 -13.77
C GLY A 168 -14.03 -28.63 -12.32
N SER A 169 -12.73 -28.83 -12.17
CA SER A 169 -12.05 -29.07 -10.90
C SER A 169 -12.04 -27.86 -9.98
N ASP A 170 -12.07 -26.67 -10.54
CA ASP A 170 -12.21 -25.38 -9.86
C ASP A 170 -13.52 -25.35 -9.06
N VAL A 171 -14.66 -25.27 -9.75
CA VAL A 171 -15.99 -25.22 -9.13
C VAL A 171 -16.30 -26.45 -8.27
N ALA A 172 -15.81 -27.63 -8.65
CA ALA A 172 -15.95 -28.84 -7.84
C ALA A 172 -15.08 -28.79 -6.57
N GLY A 173 -13.83 -28.33 -6.65
CA GLY A 173 -12.94 -28.16 -5.51
C GLY A 173 -13.50 -27.16 -4.50
N GLU A 174 -14.02 -26.02 -4.96
CA GLU A 174 -14.68 -25.04 -4.08
C GLU A 174 -16.00 -25.58 -3.50
N THR A 175 -16.80 -26.32 -4.27
CA THR A 175 -18.00 -26.99 -3.74
C THR A 175 -17.64 -27.99 -2.64
N ALA A 176 -16.56 -28.75 -2.81
CA ALA A 176 -16.07 -29.66 -1.78
C ALA A 176 -15.59 -28.90 -0.53
N ALA A 177 -14.87 -27.79 -0.70
CA ALA A 177 -14.46 -26.91 0.40
C ALA A 177 -15.67 -26.39 1.20
N ALA A 178 -16.71 -25.91 0.51
CA ALA A 178 -17.94 -25.39 1.12
C ALA A 178 -18.65 -26.45 1.98
N LEU A 179 -18.85 -27.64 1.41
CA LEU A 179 -19.50 -28.76 2.10
C LEU A 179 -18.64 -29.28 3.26
N ALA A 180 -17.31 -29.34 3.09
CA ALA A 180 -16.40 -29.77 4.15
C ALA A 180 -16.37 -28.76 5.32
N ALA A 181 -16.23 -27.47 5.06
CA ALA A 181 -16.25 -26.42 6.07
C ALA A 181 -17.59 -26.40 6.84
N ALA A 182 -18.71 -26.46 6.12
CA ALA A 182 -20.04 -26.51 6.72
C ALA A 182 -20.28 -27.78 7.55
N SER A 183 -19.68 -28.92 7.16
CA SER A 183 -19.77 -30.15 7.96
C SER A 183 -19.20 -29.96 9.38
N ILE A 184 -18.18 -29.11 9.53
CA ILE A 184 -17.60 -28.79 10.84
C ILE A 184 -18.58 -27.90 11.62
N VAL A 185 -19.20 -26.90 10.98
CA VAL A 185 -20.17 -25.99 11.60
C VAL A 185 -21.35 -26.75 12.22
N PHE A 186 -21.88 -27.76 11.53
CA PHE A 186 -23.02 -28.56 11.99
C PHE A 186 -22.65 -29.81 12.79
N ARG A 187 -21.37 -30.03 13.07
CA ARG A 187 -20.87 -31.28 13.68
C ARG A 187 -21.56 -31.63 15.00
N THR A 188 -21.82 -30.61 15.82
CA THR A 188 -22.49 -30.75 17.13
C THR A 188 -24.00 -30.62 17.02
N ASP A 189 -24.47 -29.67 16.21
CA ASP A 189 -25.88 -29.25 16.18
C ASP A 189 -26.76 -30.19 15.36
N ASP A 190 -26.21 -30.75 14.28
CA ASP A 190 -26.90 -31.71 13.39
C ASP A 190 -25.88 -32.74 12.84
N PRO A 191 -25.48 -33.74 13.65
CA PRO A 191 -24.45 -34.70 13.28
C PRO A 191 -24.80 -35.53 12.03
N THR A 192 -26.09 -35.75 11.76
CA THR A 192 -26.57 -36.47 10.58
C THR A 192 -26.34 -35.63 9.32
N TYR A 193 -26.73 -34.35 9.36
CA TYR A 193 -26.49 -33.41 8.26
C TYR A 193 -24.99 -33.19 8.05
N SER A 194 -24.22 -33.03 9.13
CA SER A 194 -22.76 -32.91 9.09
C SER A 194 -22.11 -34.09 8.34
N LYS A 195 -22.47 -35.34 8.66
CA LYS A 195 -21.98 -36.53 7.95
C LYS A 195 -22.37 -36.53 6.48
N LEU A 196 -23.59 -36.09 6.16
CA LEU A 196 -24.06 -36.00 4.78
C LEU A 196 -23.23 -35.01 3.95
N LEU A 197 -22.98 -33.82 4.51
CA LEU A 197 -22.13 -32.80 3.91
C LEU A 197 -20.72 -33.33 3.69
N LEU A 198 -20.12 -33.93 4.72
CA LEU A 198 -18.75 -34.44 4.66
C LEU A 198 -18.59 -35.56 3.62
N ASN A 199 -19.50 -36.54 3.59
CA ASN A 199 -19.45 -37.62 2.61
C ASN A 199 -19.60 -37.09 1.18
N THR A 200 -20.47 -36.09 0.99
CA THR A 200 -20.65 -35.47 -0.32
C THR A 200 -19.41 -34.66 -0.72
N ALA A 201 -18.79 -33.92 0.22
CA ALA A 201 -17.55 -33.18 -0.02
C ALA A 201 -16.42 -34.10 -0.51
N LYS A 202 -16.24 -35.27 0.12
CA LYS A 202 -15.25 -36.27 -0.30
C LYS A 202 -15.50 -36.75 -1.73
N ASN A 203 -16.75 -37.09 -2.06
CA ASN A 203 -17.12 -37.54 -3.40
C ASN A 203 -16.90 -36.45 -4.47
N VAL A 204 -17.22 -35.19 -4.15
CA VAL A 204 -17.04 -34.07 -5.07
C VAL A 204 -15.56 -33.75 -5.29
N LEU A 205 -14.73 -33.77 -4.23
CA LEU A 205 -13.28 -33.58 -4.42
C LEU A 205 -12.67 -34.75 -5.21
N GLN A 206 -13.11 -35.99 -4.96
CA GLN A 206 -12.66 -37.14 -5.74
C GLN A 206 -13.01 -36.98 -7.23
N PHE A 207 -14.23 -36.52 -7.54
CA PHE A 207 -14.63 -36.18 -8.90
C PHE A 207 -13.71 -35.11 -9.52
N ALA A 208 -13.40 -34.04 -8.77
CA ALA A 208 -12.52 -32.96 -9.21
C ALA A 208 -11.08 -33.43 -9.51
N LEU A 209 -10.56 -34.37 -8.70
CA LEU A 209 -9.23 -34.96 -8.87
C LEU A 209 -9.17 -35.94 -10.05
N GLN A 210 -10.27 -36.66 -10.30
CA GLN A 210 -10.36 -37.65 -11.36
C GLN A 210 -10.50 -36.99 -12.75
N TYR A 211 -11.27 -35.90 -12.84
CA TYR A 211 -11.55 -35.21 -14.10
C TYR A 211 -11.03 -33.77 -14.03
N LYS A 212 -9.77 -33.59 -14.40
CA LYS A 212 -9.04 -32.31 -14.26
C LYS A 212 -9.34 -31.35 -15.41
N GLY A 213 -9.68 -30.11 -15.08
CA GLY A 213 -9.87 -29.01 -16.03
C GLY A 213 -10.64 -27.85 -15.42
N ALA A 214 -10.56 -26.67 -16.02
CA ALA A 214 -11.35 -25.52 -15.60
C ALA A 214 -12.76 -25.60 -16.18
N TYR A 215 -13.79 -25.26 -15.39
CA TYR A 215 -15.16 -25.37 -15.87
C TYR A 215 -15.49 -24.41 -17.02
N SER A 216 -14.81 -23.26 -17.05
CA SER A 216 -14.96 -22.23 -18.09
C SER A 216 -14.49 -22.69 -19.46
N ASP A 217 -13.56 -23.66 -19.52
CA ASP A 217 -13.07 -24.22 -20.79
C ASP A 217 -14.20 -24.90 -21.59
N SER A 218 -15.17 -25.50 -20.88
CA SER A 218 -16.26 -26.26 -21.48
C SER A 218 -17.60 -25.51 -21.51
N LEU A 219 -17.84 -24.62 -20.54
CA LEU A 219 -19.10 -23.89 -20.42
C LEU A 219 -19.08 -22.55 -21.15
N GLY A 220 -17.90 -22.01 -21.47
CA GLY A 220 -17.75 -20.82 -22.32
C GLY A 220 -18.64 -19.65 -21.88
N SER A 221 -19.48 -19.16 -22.80
CA SER A 221 -20.36 -18.00 -22.56
C SER A 221 -21.43 -18.18 -21.50
N ALA A 222 -21.63 -19.40 -20.98
CA ALA A 222 -22.54 -19.65 -19.86
C ALA A 222 -21.95 -19.18 -18.51
N VAL A 223 -20.63 -19.01 -18.44
CA VAL A 223 -19.92 -18.63 -17.21
C VAL A 223 -18.95 -17.48 -17.45
N CYS A 224 -18.47 -17.29 -18.67
CA CYS A 224 -17.65 -16.16 -19.08
C CYS A 224 -18.49 -15.08 -19.78
N PRO A 225 -18.26 -13.78 -19.53
CA PRO A 225 -17.16 -13.21 -18.74
C PRO A 225 -17.40 -13.11 -17.22
N PHE A 226 -18.49 -13.66 -16.70
CA PHE A 226 -18.97 -13.45 -15.33
C PHE A 226 -18.03 -14.03 -14.26
N TYR A 227 -17.76 -15.33 -14.31
CA TYR A 227 -16.96 -16.08 -13.35
C TYR A 227 -15.99 -17.06 -14.03
N CYS A 228 -15.23 -16.59 -15.03
CA CYS A 228 -14.20 -17.44 -15.64
C CYS A 228 -13.14 -17.90 -14.62
N SER A 229 -12.59 -19.09 -14.79
CA SER A 229 -11.37 -19.47 -14.08
C SER A 229 -10.17 -18.77 -14.71
N TYR A 230 -9.46 -17.94 -13.95
CA TYR A 230 -8.25 -17.24 -14.41
C TYR A 230 -6.99 -17.77 -13.71
N SER A 231 -7.10 -18.16 -12.45
CA SER A 231 -6.03 -18.77 -11.63
C SER A 231 -5.75 -20.24 -11.99
N GLY A 232 -6.68 -20.89 -12.70
CA GLY A 232 -6.70 -22.33 -12.92
C GLY A 232 -7.60 -23.05 -11.92
N TYR A 233 -7.23 -24.28 -11.54
CA TYR A 233 -8.03 -25.12 -10.63
C TYR A 233 -7.22 -25.73 -9.48
N LYS A 234 -5.90 -25.55 -9.48
CA LYS A 234 -5.01 -26.23 -8.51
C LYS A 234 -5.21 -25.69 -7.11
N ASP A 235 -5.48 -24.40 -6.99
CA ASP A 235 -5.77 -23.71 -5.76
C ASP A 235 -7.10 -24.15 -5.15
N GLU A 236 -8.17 -24.39 -5.93
CA GLU A 236 -9.41 -25.00 -5.39
C GLU A 236 -9.20 -26.44 -4.94
N LEU A 237 -8.37 -27.22 -5.64
CA LEU A 237 -8.01 -28.57 -5.19
C LEU A 237 -7.24 -28.53 -3.86
N LEU A 238 -6.29 -27.60 -3.72
CA LEU A 238 -5.53 -27.38 -2.47
C LEU A 238 -6.47 -26.94 -1.35
N TRP A 239 -7.37 -26.01 -1.65
CA TRP A 239 -8.35 -25.45 -0.73
C TRP A 239 -9.36 -26.49 -0.24
N GLY A 240 -9.94 -27.27 -1.15
CA GLY A 240 -10.84 -28.37 -0.83
C GLY A 240 -10.15 -29.45 0.00
N ALA A 241 -8.90 -29.80 -0.34
CA ALA A 241 -8.09 -30.73 0.44
C ALA A 241 -7.78 -30.20 1.85
N ALA A 242 -7.46 -28.90 1.98
CA ALA A 242 -7.19 -28.26 3.27
C ALA A 242 -8.42 -28.30 4.20
N TRP A 243 -9.61 -28.04 3.66
CA TRP A 243 -10.86 -28.14 4.43
C TRP A 243 -11.22 -29.58 4.80
N LEU A 244 -11.03 -30.54 3.89
CA LEU A 244 -11.25 -31.95 4.20
C LEU A 244 -10.24 -32.48 5.22
N LEU A 245 -8.97 -32.03 5.17
CA LEU A 245 -8.00 -32.32 6.22
C LEU A 245 -8.45 -31.74 7.57
N LYS A 246 -8.87 -30.47 7.62
CA LYS A 246 -9.38 -29.85 8.85
C LYS A 246 -10.64 -30.56 9.37
N ALA A 247 -11.48 -31.07 8.48
CA ALA A 247 -12.69 -31.79 8.85
C ALA A 247 -12.44 -33.23 9.34
N THR A 248 -11.47 -33.94 8.76
CA THR A 248 -11.32 -35.40 8.95
C THR A 248 -10.05 -35.82 9.69
N ASN A 249 -8.99 -35.03 9.59
CA ASN A 249 -7.62 -35.39 9.96
C ASN A 249 -7.07 -36.63 9.23
N GLU A 250 -7.62 -36.97 8.05
CA GLU A 250 -7.18 -38.13 7.27
C GLU A 250 -5.90 -37.84 6.48
N THR A 251 -4.93 -38.76 6.52
CA THR A 251 -3.61 -38.60 5.91
C THR A 251 -3.64 -38.48 4.39
N GLU A 252 -4.70 -38.97 3.73
CA GLU A 252 -4.85 -38.84 2.27
C GLU A 252 -4.88 -37.38 1.82
N TYR A 253 -5.59 -36.50 2.53
CA TYR A 253 -5.67 -35.07 2.21
C TYR A 253 -4.35 -34.36 2.50
N TYR A 254 -3.64 -34.77 3.56
CA TYR A 254 -2.30 -34.28 3.84
C TYR A 254 -1.32 -34.61 2.69
N ASN A 255 -1.34 -35.84 2.20
CA ASN A 255 -0.50 -36.25 1.07
C ASN A 255 -0.88 -35.49 -0.21
N LEU A 256 -2.17 -35.26 -0.43
CA LEU A 256 -2.66 -34.44 -1.54
C LEU A 256 -2.17 -33.00 -1.46
N ILE A 257 -2.28 -32.35 -0.30
CA ILE A 257 -1.77 -30.99 -0.03
C ILE A 257 -0.27 -30.93 -0.35
N LYS A 258 0.52 -31.89 0.14
CA LYS A 258 1.95 -31.97 -0.17
C LYS A 258 2.24 -32.13 -1.66
N SER A 259 1.41 -32.89 -2.38
CA SER A 259 1.58 -33.10 -3.82
C SER A 259 1.23 -31.87 -4.67
N LEU A 260 0.34 -31.01 -4.17
CA LEU A 260 -0.06 -29.77 -4.83
C LEU A 260 0.94 -28.63 -4.58
N GLY A 261 1.67 -28.69 -3.46
CA GLY A 261 2.75 -27.76 -3.13
C GLY A 261 2.27 -26.49 -2.41
N ALA A 262 3.22 -25.57 -2.17
CA ALA A 262 3.00 -24.25 -1.58
C ALA A 262 3.79 -23.15 -2.31
N ASP A 263 4.38 -23.46 -3.47
CA ASP A 263 5.35 -22.59 -4.14
C ASP A 263 4.71 -21.37 -4.82
N ASP A 264 3.38 -21.35 -4.89
CA ASP A 264 2.60 -20.24 -5.40
C ASP A 264 2.67 -19.03 -4.47
N ARG A 265 2.86 -17.84 -5.05
CA ARG A 265 3.07 -16.58 -4.31
C ARG A 265 1.91 -15.62 -4.52
N PRO A 266 0.71 -15.93 -4.00
CA PRO A 266 -0.48 -15.14 -4.24
C PRO A 266 -0.30 -13.70 -3.74
N ASP A 267 -0.92 -12.77 -4.46
CA ASP A 267 -1.11 -11.37 -4.11
C ASP A 267 -2.58 -11.04 -3.84
N VAL A 268 -3.49 -11.99 -4.11
CA VAL A 268 -4.94 -11.86 -3.91
C VAL A 268 -5.53 -13.13 -3.29
N PHE A 269 -6.59 -12.96 -2.50
CA PHE A 269 -7.49 -14.03 -2.07
C PHE A 269 -8.90 -13.71 -2.59
N SER A 270 -9.48 -14.57 -3.43
CA SER A 270 -10.76 -14.31 -4.08
C SER A 270 -11.54 -15.58 -4.38
N TRP A 271 -12.75 -15.43 -4.94
CA TRP A 271 -13.55 -16.53 -5.45
C TRP A 271 -12.87 -17.30 -6.59
N ASP A 272 -11.82 -16.74 -7.22
CA ASP A 272 -11.02 -17.38 -8.27
C ASP A 272 -9.66 -17.86 -7.75
N ASN A 273 -8.98 -17.13 -6.85
CA ASN A 273 -7.66 -17.54 -6.31
C ASN A 273 -7.72 -17.92 -4.82
N LYS A 274 -7.45 -19.19 -4.48
CA LYS A 274 -7.51 -19.72 -3.10
C LYS A 274 -6.17 -19.87 -2.37
N TYR A 275 -5.03 -19.72 -3.04
CA TYR A 275 -3.73 -20.04 -2.44
C TYR A 275 -3.51 -19.32 -1.11
N ALA A 276 -3.78 -18.01 -1.06
CA ALA A 276 -3.59 -17.21 0.15
C ALA A 276 -4.46 -17.71 1.31
N GLY A 277 -5.74 -18.02 1.05
CA GLY A 277 -6.65 -18.60 2.04
C GLY A 277 -6.19 -19.97 2.51
N ALA A 278 -5.77 -20.84 1.59
CA ALA A 278 -5.26 -22.19 1.91
C ALA A 278 -4.01 -22.12 2.79
N HIS A 279 -3.08 -21.22 2.49
CA HIS A 279 -1.87 -21.01 3.29
C HIS A 279 -2.22 -20.57 4.71
N VAL A 280 -3.14 -19.61 4.88
CA VAL A 280 -3.60 -19.15 6.19
C VAL A 280 -4.33 -20.27 6.96
N LEU A 281 -5.16 -21.07 6.28
CA LEU A 281 -5.86 -22.18 6.92
C LEU A 281 -4.87 -23.25 7.42
N LEU A 282 -3.89 -23.62 6.60
CA LEU A 282 -2.90 -24.65 6.90
C LEU A 282 -1.83 -24.17 7.90
N SER A 283 -1.50 -22.88 7.91
CA SER A 283 -0.56 -22.31 8.88
C SER A 283 -1.06 -22.46 10.32
N SER A 284 -2.37 -22.49 10.54
CA SER A 284 -2.96 -22.75 11.87
C SER A 284 -2.52 -24.11 12.43
N ILE A 285 -2.30 -25.11 11.59
CA ILE A 285 -1.81 -26.43 12.00
C ILE A 285 -0.34 -26.34 12.46
N ALA A 286 0.49 -25.56 11.76
CA ALA A 286 1.87 -25.29 12.18
C ALA A 286 1.91 -24.53 13.52
N LEU A 287 1.11 -23.46 13.63
CA LEU A 287 1.12 -22.56 14.77
C LEU A 287 0.52 -23.17 16.04
N LEU A 288 -0.61 -23.86 15.93
CA LEU A 288 -1.35 -24.38 17.09
C LEU A 288 -0.88 -25.77 17.52
N ASN A 289 -0.46 -26.62 16.56
CA ASN A 289 -0.05 -28.00 16.84
C ASN A 289 1.47 -28.21 16.78
N ASN A 290 2.25 -27.14 16.53
CA ASN A 290 3.71 -27.16 16.38
C ASN A 290 4.21 -28.20 15.35
N ASN A 291 3.42 -28.42 14.29
CA ASN A 291 3.73 -29.40 13.26
C ASN A 291 4.60 -28.78 12.15
N LYS A 292 5.89 -29.12 12.15
CA LYS A 292 6.90 -28.61 11.21
C LYS A 292 6.62 -28.95 9.75
N ASP A 293 5.81 -29.96 9.45
CA ASP A 293 5.45 -30.30 8.08
C ASP A 293 4.65 -29.21 7.37
N PHE A 294 4.05 -28.29 8.13
CA PHE A 294 3.25 -27.17 7.60
C PHE A 294 3.97 -25.82 7.68
N GLU A 295 5.26 -25.80 8.07
CA GLU A 295 6.01 -24.54 8.24
C GLU A 295 6.06 -23.71 6.94
N GLN A 296 6.14 -24.38 5.78
CA GLN A 296 6.09 -23.70 4.49
C GLN A 296 4.80 -22.88 4.29
N TYR A 297 3.65 -23.41 4.70
CA TYR A 297 2.36 -22.73 4.57
C TYR A 297 2.25 -21.54 5.53
N LYS A 298 2.87 -21.65 6.71
CA LYS A 298 3.01 -20.52 7.65
C LYS A 298 3.86 -19.41 7.04
N VAL A 299 5.04 -19.74 6.51
CA VAL A 299 5.91 -18.76 5.86
C VAL A 299 5.19 -18.05 4.71
N GLU A 300 4.48 -18.79 3.86
CA GLU A 300 3.76 -18.16 2.75
C GLU A 300 2.51 -17.37 3.18
N ALA A 301 1.83 -17.79 4.25
CA ALA A 301 0.77 -16.98 4.87
C ALA A 301 1.31 -15.67 5.45
N GLU A 302 2.45 -15.71 6.16
CA GLU A 302 3.13 -14.54 6.69
C GLU A 302 3.60 -13.61 5.55
N ASN A 303 4.17 -14.17 4.48
CA ASN A 303 4.55 -13.42 3.28
C ASN A 303 3.35 -12.70 2.65
N PHE A 304 2.22 -13.39 2.49
CA PHE A 304 0.98 -12.79 1.99
C PHE A 304 0.51 -11.65 2.91
N MET A 305 0.43 -11.90 4.22
CA MET A 305 0.05 -10.88 5.20
C MET A 305 0.99 -9.67 5.16
N CYS A 306 2.30 -9.88 5.10
CA CYS A 306 3.29 -8.80 5.00
C CYS A 306 3.19 -8.01 3.69
N LYS A 307 2.67 -8.57 2.60
CA LYS A 307 2.43 -7.81 1.37
C LYS A 307 1.20 -6.91 1.47
N ILE A 308 0.12 -7.40 2.08
CA ILE A 308 -1.16 -6.67 2.16
C ILE A 308 -1.24 -5.72 3.36
N LEU A 309 -0.39 -5.92 4.38
CA LEU A 309 -0.38 -5.05 5.55
C LEU A 309 0.21 -3.67 5.17
N PRO A 310 -0.50 -2.57 5.44
CA PRO A 310 -0.09 -1.22 5.05
C PRO A 310 1.18 -0.71 5.76
N ASN A 311 1.83 -1.54 6.60
CA ASN A 311 2.97 -1.15 7.43
C ASN A 311 4.20 -2.06 7.31
N SER A 312 4.31 -2.88 6.26
CA SER A 312 5.49 -3.73 6.07
C SER A 312 6.70 -2.91 5.59
N PRO A 313 7.84 -2.89 6.31
CA PRO A 313 9.03 -2.13 5.91
C PRO A 313 9.65 -2.60 4.57
N SER A 314 9.28 -3.81 4.13
CA SER A 314 9.87 -4.50 2.97
C SER A 314 9.47 -3.92 1.60
N THR A 315 8.45 -3.05 1.55
CA THR A 315 7.91 -2.51 0.30
C THR A 315 8.56 -1.18 -0.06
N THR A 316 8.71 -0.22 0.87
CA THR A 316 9.20 1.13 0.56
C THR A 316 10.68 1.17 0.12
N THR A 317 11.53 0.25 0.59
CA THR A 317 12.93 0.16 0.13
C THR A 317 13.04 -0.30 -1.33
N GLN A 318 12.02 -0.98 -1.87
CA GLN A 318 11.98 -1.38 -3.27
C GLN A 318 11.77 -0.19 -4.21
N TYR A 319 11.04 0.85 -3.77
CA TYR A 319 10.86 2.07 -4.55
C TYR A 319 12.22 2.69 -4.95
N THR A 320 13.12 2.88 -3.98
CA THR A 320 14.46 3.45 -4.26
C THR A 320 15.25 2.62 -5.27
N LYS A 321 15.11 1.28 -5.24
CA LYS A 321 15.76 0.41 -6.23
C LYS A 321 15.21 0.66 -7.64
N GLY A 322 13.92 0.98 -7.76
CA GLY A 322 13.23 1.29 -9.01
C GLY A 322 13.65 2.63 -9.62
N GLN A 323 14.25 3.52 -8.83
CA GLN A 323 14.68 4.86 -9.23
C GLN A 323 16.18 4.96 -9.56
N ARG A 324 16.99 3.90 -9.40
CA ARG A 324 18.44 3.97 -9.59
C ARG A 324 18.81 4.38 -11.02
N SER A 325 19.66 5.38 -11.18
CA SER A 325 20.36 5.70 -12.45
C SER A 325 21.77 5.12 -12.44
N GLY A 326 22.40 4.97 -13.61
CA GLY A 326 23.76 4.46 -13.76
C GLY A 326 23.81 2.95 -13.95
N ARG A 327 24.97 2.36 -13.62
CA ARG A 327 25.21 0.92 -13.75
C ARG A 327 24.66 0.17 -12.54
N LEU A 328 23.56 -0.55 -12.73
CA LEU A 328 22.88 -1.29 -11.67
C LEU A 328 23.71 -2.46 -11.14
N PRO A 329 23.64 -2.78 -9.83
CA PRO A 329 24.37 -3.90 -9.26
C PRO A 329 23.71 -5.22 -9.67
N THR A 330 24.50 -6.29 -9.78
CA THR A 330 24.00 -7.64 -10.10
C THR A 330 23.04 -8.20 -9.05
N SER A 331 23.06 -7.66 -7.83
CA SER A 331 22.14 -8.00 -6.73
C SER A 331 20.79 -7.28 -6.78
N GLN A 332 20.54 -6.47 -7.82
CA GLN A 332 19.28 -5.76 -8.01
C GLN A 332 18.11 -6.75 -8.15
N LYS A 333 17.06 -6.55 -7.35
CA LYS A 333 15.85 -7.41 -7.35
C LYS A 333 14.79 -6.97 -8.36
N ILE A 334 14.80 -5.70 -8.78
CA ILE A 334 13.88 -5.19 -9.80
C ILE A 334 14.43 -5.56 -11.18
N THR A 335 13.81 -6.56 -11.79
CA THR A 335 14.28 -7.18 -13.05
C THR A 335 13.89 -6.42 -14.30
N TRP A 336 12.92 -5.49 -14.20
CA TRP A 336 12.45 -4.69 -15.33
C TRP A 336 13.27 -3.41 -15.56
N ARG A 337 14.19 -3.06 -14.65
CA ARG A 337 15.16 -1.97 -14.81
C ARG A 337 16.52 -2.49 -15.31
N SER A 338 17.23 -1.69 -16.09
CA SER A 338 18.60 -1.98 -16.54
C SER A 338 19.49 -0.72 -16.44
N ASN A 339 20.73 -0.84 -16.89
CA ASN A 339 21.72 0.24 -16.85
C ASN A 339 21.27 1.42 -17.70
N SER A 340 21.31 2.64 -17.15
CA SER A 340 20.86 3.87 -17.82
C SER A 340 21.73 5.06 -17.41
N GLY A 341 21.63 6.20 -18.12
CA GLY A 341 22.37 7.43 -17.75
C GLY A 341 23.89 7.24 -17.69
N LEU A 342 24.44 6.35 -18.52
CA LEU A 342 25.86 5.95 -18.46
C LEU A 342 26.83 7.02 -18.98
N SER A 343 26.31 8.06 -19.61
CA SER A 343 27.06 9.21 -20.14
C SER A 343 26.86 10.47 -19.28
N ASP A 344 26.19 10.38 -18.14
CA ASP A 344 25.95 11.50 -17.22
C ASP A 344 27.28 12.16 -16.83
N GLY A 345 27.39 13.47 -17.11
CA GLY A 345 28.60 14.26 -16.82
C GLY A 345 29.57 14.43 -18.01
N SER A 346 29.39 13.68 -19.10
CA SER A 346 30.27 13.74 -20.28
C SER A 346 30.40 15.13 -20.89
N LEU A 347 29.30 15.90 -20.97
CA LEU A 347 29.29 17.30 -21.44
C LEU A 347 30.15 18.24 -20.57
N ALA A 348 30.35 17.89 -19.30
CA ALA A 348 31.18 18.63 -18.36
C ALA A 348 32.54 17.95 -18.10
N GLN A 349 32.87 16.89 -18.85
CA GLN A 349 34.10 16.09 -18.72
C GLN A 349 34.32 15.52 -17.32
N VAL A 350 33.23 15.10 -16.66
CA VAL A 350 33.24 14.50 -15.32
C VAL A 350 32.38 13.24 -15.30
N ASP A 351 32.64 12.32 -14.37
CA ASP A 351 31.72 11.20 -14.11
C ASP A 351 30.64 11.63 -13.12
N LEU A 352 29.40 11.73 -13.61
CA LEU A 352 28.21 11.96 -12.78
C LEU A 352 27.21 10.80 -12.89
N THR A 353 27.65 9.61 -13.30
CA THR A 353 26.80 8.41 -13.35
C THR A 353 26.40 7.96 -11.93
N GLY A 354 25.23 7.33 -11.79
CA GLY A 354 24.68 6.91 -10.50
C GLY A 354 23.55 7.81 -9.99
N GLY A 355 23.23 7.70 -8.70
CA GLY A 355 22.16 8.49 -8.07
C GLY A 355 20.76 7.96 -8.39
N TYR A 356 19.75 8.75 -8.06
CA TYR A 356 18.35 8.42 -8.31
C TYR A 356 17.73 9.36 -9.34
N TYR A 357 16.91 8.82 -10.22
CA TYR A 357 15.89 9.64 -10.89
C TYR A 357 14.87 10.11 -9.86
N ASP A 358 14.35 11.31 -10.07
CA ASP A 358 13.62 12.05 -9.04
C ASP A 358 12.24 11.44 -8.76
N ALA A 359 11.45 11.23 -9.82
CA ALA A 359 10.06 10.79 -9.76
C ALA A 359 9.69 9.89 -10.96
N GLY A 360 8.69 10.24 -11.77
CA GLY A 360 8.35 9.52 -13.00
C GLY A 360 9.25 9.81 -14.19
N ASP A 361 10.14 10.80 -14.05
CA ASP A 361 11.06 11.31 -15.07
C ASP A 361 12.44 10.63 -15.03
N ASN A 362 13.35 11.06 -15.91
CA ASN A 362 14.75 10.61 -15.91
C ASN A 362 15.74 11.75 -15.57
N VAL A 363 15.27 12.78 -14.87
CA VAL A 363 16.09 13.89 -14.39
C VAL A 363 16.65 13.56 -13.01
N LYS A 364 17.85 14.05 -12.73
CA LYS A 364 18.47 13.97 -11.41
C LYS A 364 18.48 15.35 -10.78
N PHE A 365 17.51 15.63 -9.91
CA PHE A 365 17.48 16.83 -9.10
C PHE A 365 18.16 16.60 -7.76
N ASN A 366 19.28 17.28 -7.49
CA ASN A 366 20.06 16.98 -6.28
C ASN A 366 19.45 17.56 -5.01
N PHE A 367 18.62 18.61 -5.09
CA PHE A 367 18.00 19.19 -3.90
C PHE A 367 17.03 18.22 -3.21
N PRO A 368 16.00 17.67 -3.89
CA PRO A 368 15.13 16.62 -3.34
C PRO A 368 15.87 15.28 -3.11
N MET A 369 16.87 14.93 -3.93
CA MET A 369 17.66 13.71 -3.73
C MET A 369 18.52 13.77 -2.46
N ALA A 370 19.12 14.93 -2.17
CA ALA A 370 19.86 15.14 -0.94
C ALA A 370 18.91 15.06 0.26
N PHE A 371 17.73 15.69 0.20
CA PHE A 371 16.71 15.57 1.24
C PHE A 371 16.28 14.12 1.48
N THR A 372 15.94 13.38 0.41
CA THR A 372 15.68 11.93 0.44
C THR A 372 16.76 11.18 1.20
N THR A 373 18.03 11.48 0.90
CA THR A 373 19.20 10.83 1.51
C THR A 373 19.34 11.17 2.98
N THR A 374 19.12 12.43 3.35
CA THR A 374 19.16 12.89 4.75
C THR A 374 18.08 12.20 5.58
N ILE A 375 16.84 12.17 5.09
CA ILE A 375 15.71 11.59 5.83
C ILE A 375 15.82 10.07 5.94
N LEU A 376 16.24 9.38 4.86
CA LEU A 376 16.48 7.95 4.91
C LEU A 376 17.63 7.60 5.89
N SER A 377 18.68 8.42 5.93
CA SER A 377 19.77 8.30 6.91
C SER A 377 19.26 8.54 8.32
N TRP A 378 18.44 9.57 8.54
CA TRP A 378 17.85 9.87 9.84
C TRP A 378 16.96 8.72 10.33
N GLY A 379 16.08 8.21 9.47
CA GLY A 379 15.24 7.06 9.77
C GLY A 379 16.06 5.81 10.09
N THR A 380 17.15 5.57 9.36
CA THR A 380 18.07 4.46 9.64
C THR A 380 18.77 4.61 10.99
N LEU A 381 19.17 5.83 11.37
CA LEU A 381 19.78 6.11 12.68
C LEU A 381 18.79 5.94 13.83
N GLU A 382 17.56 6.42 13.67
CA GLU A 382 16.56 6.39 14.74
C GLU A 382 15.89 5.01 14.88
N TYR A 383 15.67 4.31 13.76
CA TYR A 383 14.81 3.13 13.73
C TYR A 383 15.49 1.86 13.20
N GLY A 384 16.80 1.91 12.91
CA GLY A 384 17.52 0.79 12.30
C GLY A 384 17.39 -0.54 13.05
N ASN A 385 17.27 -0.52 14.37
CA ASN A 385 17.03 -1.73 15.18
C ASN A 385 15.68 -2.40 14.87
N GLY A 386 14.66 -1.63 14.49
CA GLY A 386 13.33 -2.13 14.11
C GLY A 386 13.22 -2.57 12.65
N MET A 387 14.25 -2.32 11.82
CA MET A 387 14.22 -2.64 10.38
C MET A 387 14.50 -4.12 10.06
N GLY A 388 15.04 -4.89 11.01
CA GLY A 388 15.39 -6.30 10.78
C GLY A 388 16.28 -6.51 9.55
N SER A 389 15.88 -7.40 8.64
CA SER A 389 16.63 -7.68 7.41
C SER A 389 16.67 -6.50 6.41
N GLU A 390 15.75 -5.54 6.52
CA GLU A 390 15.67 -4.38 5.63
C GLU A 390 16.70 -3.30 5.93
N LEU A 391 17.37 -3.34 7.09
CA LEU A 391 18.42 -2.39 7.45
C LEU A 391 19.53 -2.34 6.38
N GLN A 392 19.90 -3.48 5.81
CA GLN A 392 20.93 -3.53 4.77
C GLN A 392 20.44 -2.94 3.44
N ASN A 393 19.15 -3.09 3.12
CA ASN A 393 18.55 -2.43 1.96
C ASN A 393 18.53 -0.91 2.15
N ALA A 394 18.19 -0.42 3.34
CA ALA A 394 18.21 1.01 3.66
C ALA A 394 19.62 1.59 3.55
N LYS A 395 20.63 0.91 4.13
CA LYS A 395 22.05 1.27 3.98
C LYS A 395 22.50 1.28 2.53
N ALA A 396 22.15 0.26 1.75
CA ALA A 396 22.47 0.21 0.33
C ALA A 396 21.81 1.37 -0.45
N ALA A 397 20.59 1.77 -0.08
CA ALA A 397 19.91 2.89 -0.70
C ALA A 397 20.57 4.24 -0.36
N ILE A 398 21.00 4.44 0.89
CA ILE A 398 21.77 5.63 1.31
C ILE A 398 23.13 5.68 0.60
N ARG A 399 23.83 4.54 0.54
CA ARG A 399 25.13 4.45 -0.14
C ARG A 399 25.02 4.85 -1.61
N TRP A 400 23.99 4.37 -2.30
CA TRP A 400 23.76 4.66 -3.72
C TRP A 400 23.66 6.17 -4.01
N ALA A 401 22.87 6.90 -3.20
CA ALA A 401 22.76 8.35 -3.35
C ALA A 401 24.04 9.08 -2.96
N THR A 402 24.65 8.70 -1.83
CA THR A 402 25.85 9.38 -1.33
C THR A 402 27.08 9.19 -2.21
N GLU A 403 27.24 8.04 -2.87
CA GLU A 403 28.31 7.83 -3.85
C GLU A 403 28.18 8.82 -5.03
N TYR A 404 26.95 9.07 -5.48
CA TYR A 404 26.68 10.09 -6.50
C TYR A 404 26.89 11.53 -5.98
N LEU A 405 26.38 11.87 -4.80
CA LEU A 405 26.59 13.20 -4.19
C LEU A 405 28.08 13.49 -3.96
N LEU A 406 28.89 12.48 -3.63
CA LEU A 406 30.35 12.59 -3.54
C LEU A 406 30.97 12.92 -4.89
N LYS A 407 30.52 12.31 -6.00
CA LYS A 407 30.97 12.69 -7.35
C LYS A 407 30.61 14.15 -7.63
N CYS A 408 29.37 14.55 -7.37
CA CYS A 408 28.89 15.92 -7.57
C CYS A 408 29.67 16.97 -6.79
N ALA A 409 30.06 16.68 -5.54
CA ALA A 409 30.77 17.62 -4.68
C ALA A 409 32.28 17.67 -4.91
N ARG A 410 32.86 16.64 -5.55
CA ARG A 410 34.33 16.48 -5.63
C ARG A 410 34.90 16.47 -7.03
N ALA A 411 34.07 16.38 -8.06
CA ALA A 411 34.53 16.28 -9.45
C ALA A 411 35.30 17.53 -9.91
N THR A 412 34.87 18.73 -9.51
CA THR A 412 35.51 19.98 -9.92
C THR A 412 35.66 20.94 -8.73
N PRO A 413 36.89 21.36 -8.34
CA PRO A 413 37.09 22.29 -7.24
C PRO A 413 36.30 23.61 -7.41
N GLY A 414 35.65 24.06 -6.34
CA GLY A 414 34.86 25.31 -6.34
C GLY A 414 33.51 25.22 -7.07
N LYS A 415 33.10 24.02 -7.51
CA LYS A 415 31.77 23.74 -8.06
C LYS A 415 31.10 22.61 -7.30
N LEU A 416 29.79 22.72 -7.11
CA LEU A 416 28.93 21.62 -6.70
C LEU A 416 27.96 21.36 -7.85
N TYR A 417 27.98 20.14 -8.41
CA TYR A 417 26.99 19.73 -9.40
C TYR A 417 25.64 19.47 -8.70
N VAL A 418 24.56 20.01 -9.26
CA VAL A 418 23.23 20.05 -8.62
C VAL A 418 22.12 19.43 -9.47
N GLY A 419 22.43 19.03 -10.71
CA GLY A 419 21.53 18.20 -11.47
C GLY A 419 22.09 17.72 -12.81
N VAL A 420 21.45 16.68 -13.35
CA VAL A 420 21.77 16.09 -14.66
C VAL A 420 20.48 15.74 -15.41
N GLY A 421 20.41 16.12 -16.69
CA GLY A 421 19.18 16.05 -17.50
C GLY A 421 18.53 17.42 -17.63
N ASP A 422 18.26 17.88 -18.86
CA ASP A 422 17.43 19.08 -19.05
C ASP A 422 15.95 18.68 -18.84
N PRO A 423 15.28 19.18 -17.79
CA PRO A 423 13.93 18.71 -17.47
C PRO A 423 12.90 19.08 -18.53
N ASN A 424 13.06 20.19 -19.23
CA ASN A 424 12.11 20.58 -20.26
C ASN A 424 12.19 19.68 -21.49
N VAL A 425 13.34 19.07 -21.73
CA VAL A 425 13.54 18.10 -22.82
C VAL A 425 13.13 16.70 -22.36
N ASP A 426 13.55 16.30 -21.15
CA ASP A 426 13.20 15.00 -20.55
C ASP A 426 11.68 14.83 -20.45
N HIS A 427 10.96 15.84 -19.94
CA HIS A 427 9.51 15.79 -19.74
C HIS A 427 8.69 15.90 -21.04
N LYS A 428 9.32 16.27 -22.16
CA LYS A 428 8.69 16.19 -23.49
C LYS A 428 8.75 14.79 -24.08
N CYS A 429 9.54 13.91 -23.48
CA CYS A 429 9.72 12.54 -23.91
C CYS A 429 9.05 11.59 -22.95
N TRP A 430 8.49 10.52 -23.48
CA TRP A 430 8.00 9.40 -22.70
C TRP A 430 8.76 8.16 -23.16
N GLU A 431 9.94 7.95 -22.59
CA GLU A 431 10.87 6.91 -23.02
C GLU A 431 11.45 6.15 -21.82
N ARG A 432 12.07 5.00 -22.09
CA ARG A 432 12.73 4.24 -21.03
C ARG A 432 14.05 4.90 -20.67
N PRO A 433 14.47 4.90 -19.39
CA PRO A 433 15.78 5.42 -19.00
C PRO A 433 16.93 4.77 -19.78
N GLU A 434 16.78 3.50 -20.16
CA GLU A 434 17.76 2.75 -20.94
C GLU A 434 17.87 3.20 -22.41
N ASP A 435 16.82 3.80 -22.96
CA ASP A 435 16.73 4.22 -24.36
C ASP A 435 16.93 5.72 -24.56
N MET A 436 17.16 6.48 -23.47
CA MET A 436 17.17 7.94 -23.54
C MET A 436 18.11 8.49 -24.60
N ASP A 437 17.54 9.30 -25.49
CA ASP A 437 18.27 10.03 -26.53
C ASP A 437 18.31 11.56 -26.27
N THR A 438 17.61 12.01 -25.23
CA THR A 438 17.57 13.42 -24.81
C THR A 438 18.92 13.94 -24.31
N VAL A 439 19.14 15.25 -24.48
CA VAL A 439 20.36 15.91 -24.01
C VAL A 439 20.40 15.91 -22.48
N ARG A 440 21.45 15.30 -21.92
CA ARG A 440 21.66 15.22 -20.48
C ARG A 440 22.58 16.33 -19.96
N SER A 441 22.07 17.57 -20.04
CA SER A 441 22.73 18.79 -19.54
C SER A 441 23.13 18.65 -18.07
N VAL A 442 24.23 19.32 -17.68
CA VAL A 442 24.78 19.27 -16.34
C VAL A 442 24.72 20.66 -15.71
N TYR A 443 24.12 20.75 -14.52
CA TYR A 443 23.95 22.01 -13.79
C TYR A 443 24.82 22.03 -12.53
N SER A 444 25.37 23.20 -12.20
CA SER A 444 26.25 23.36 -11.03
C SER A 444 26.17 24.76 -10.43
N VAL A 445 26.36 24.84 -9.12
CA VAL A 445 26.55 26.08 -8.38
C VAL A 445 28.04 26.34 -8.15
N SER A 446 28.41 27.60 -7.97
CA SER A 446 29.80 28.05 -7.78
C SER A 446 29.84 29.37 -7.01
N ALA A 447 31.03 29.90 -6.75
CA ALA A 447 31.20 31.21 -6.13
C ALA A 447 30.45 32.36 -6.85
N ARG A 448 30.28 32.27 -8.17
CA ARG A 448 29.58 33.29 -8.98
C ARG A 448 28.07 33.09 -9.01
N ASN A 449 27.64 31.84 -8.88
CA ASN A 449 26.26 31.38 -8.97
C ASN A 449 25.99 30.53 -7.72
N PRO A 450 25.79 31.15 -6.55
CA PRO A 450 25.68 30.43 -5.28
C PRO A 450 24.43 29.54 -5.23
N GLY A 451 24.41 28.60 -4.30
CA GLY A 451 23.29 27.71 -4.04
C GLY A 451 23.43 27.05 -2.67
N SER A 452 23.19 27.84 -1.63
CA SER A 452 23.36 27.49 -0.22
C SER A 452 22.33 26.49 0.28
N ASP A 453 21.14 26.51 -0.32
CA ASP A 453 20.05 25.56 -0.15
C ASP A 453 20.52 24.14 -0.51
N VAL A 454 20.71 23.85 -1.80
CA VAL A 454 21.13 22.53 -2.29
C VAL A 454 22.47 22.10 -1.73
N ALA A 455 23.40 23.04 -1.48
CA ALA A 455 24.67 22.72 -0.82
C ALA A 455 24.47 22.38 0.67
N GLY A 456 23.64 23.12 1.41
CA GLY A 456 23.32 22.85 2.81
C GLY A 456 22.63 21.49 2.99
N GLU A 457 21.66 21.16 2.12
CA GLU A 457 21.01 19.85 2.13
C GLU A 457 21.99 18.73 1.72
N THR A 458 22.86 18.95 0.73
CA THR A 458 23.90 17.97 0.37
C THR A 458 24.85 17.73 1.53
N ALA A 459 25.23 18.77 2.27
CA ALA A 459 26.05 18.64 3.48
C ALA A 459 25.31 17.85 4.57
N ALA A 460 24.01 18.12 4.79
CA ALA A 460 23.17 17.38 5.71
C ALA A 460 23.11 15.88 5.35
N ALA A 461 22.89 15.55 4.09
CA ALA A 461 22.83 14.18 3.58
C ALA A 461 24.13 13.42 3.82
N LEU A 462 25.27 14.02 3.46
CA LEU A 462 26.59 13.41 3.63
C LEU A 462 26.95 13.30 5.12
N ALA A 463 26.62 14.30 5.94
CA ALA A 463 26.85 14.26 7.38
C ALA A 463 26.02 13.16 8.07
N ALA A 464 24.70 13.08 7.79
CA ALA A 464 23.82 12.06 8.34
C ALA A 464 24.28 10.65 7.94
N ALA A 465 24.59 10.44 6.66
CA ALA A 465 25.09 9.16 6.16
C ALA A 465 26.46 8.79 6.76
N SER A 466 27.32 9.76 7.05
CA SER A 466 28.59 9.49 7.74
C SER A 466 28.38 8.82 9.11
N ILE A 467 27.29 9.15 9.81
CA ILE A 467 26.93 8.51 11.08
C ILE A 467 26.44 7.09 10.83
N VAL A 468 25.61 6.87 9.80
CA VAL A 468 25.09 5.53 9.43
C VAL A 468 26.21 4.54 9.15
N PHE A 469 27.25 4.95 8.43
CA PHE A 469 28.38 4.09 8.05
C PHE A 469 29.55 4.13 9.03
N ARG A 470 29.43 4.84 10.16
CA ARG A 470 30.54 5.08 11.09
C ARG A 470 31.21 3.80 11.58
N THR A 471 30.42 2.76 11.83
CA THR A 471 30.90 1.45 12.30
C THR A 471 31.18 0.49 11.15
N ASP A 472 30.33 0.51 10.12
CA ASP A 472 30.33 -0.50 9.06
C ASP A 472 31.40 -0.24 8.00
N ASP A 473 31.68 1.03 7.71
CA ASP A 473 32.69 1.46 6.75
C ASP A 473 33.31 2.80 7.20
N PRO A 474 34.23 2.78 8.18
CA PRO A 474 34.80 3.99 8.77
C PRO A 474 35.56 4.87 7.75
N THR A 475 36.15 4.26 6.72
CA THR A 475 36.84 4.98 5.64
C THR A 475 35.84 5.77 4.80
N TYR A 476 34.74 5.13 4.39
CA TYR A 476 33.66 5.81 3.68
C TYR A 476 32.99 6.89 4.54
N SER A 477 32.71 6.58 5.81
CA SER A 477 32.18 7.54 6.79
C SER A 477 33.05 8.81 6.88
N LYS A 478 34.37 8.67 6.98
CA LYS A 478 35.29 9.82 7.03
C LYS A 478 35.29 10.63 5.73
N LEU A 479 35.21 9.95 4.58
CA LEU A 479 35.10 10.61 3.28
C LEU A 479 33.81 11.44 3.17
N LEU A 480 32.68 10.86 3.57
CA LEU A 480 31.39 11.55 3.62
C LEU A 480 31.46 12.77 4.52
N LEU A 481 31.95 12.60 5.76
CA LEU A 481 32.01 13.68 6.74
C LEU A 481 32.90 14.82 6.29
N ASN A 482 34.11 14.54 5.80
CA ASN A 482 35.02 15.58 5.29
C ASN A 482 34.40 16.35 4.11
N THR A 483 33.71 15.64 3.22
CA THR A 483 33.04 16.29 2.09
C THR A 483 31.86 17.14 2.56
N ALA A 484 31.08 16.67 3.53
CA ALA A 484 29.99 17.44 4.14
C ALA A 484 30.47 18.77 4.72
N LYS A 485 31.59 18.76 5.46
CA LYS A 485 32.20 19.98 6.00
C LYS A 485 32.58 20.98 4.91
N ASN A 486 33.24 20.50 3.85
CA ASN A 486 33.66 21.34 2.73
C ASN A 486 32.45 21.94 1.99
N VAL A 487 31.39 21.15 1.79
CA VAL A 487 30.18 21.60 1.10
C VAL A 487 29.42 22.62 1.94
N LEU A 488 29.27 22.43 3.26
CA LEU A 488 28.64 23.44 4.11
C LEU A 488 29.49 24.71 4.17
N GLN A 489 30.81 24.59 4.25
CA GLN A 489 31.70 25.75 4.20
C GLN A 489 31.52 26.55 2.89
N PHE A 490 31.42 25.86 1.76
CA PHE A 490 31.11 26.47 0.47
C PHE A 490 29.76 27.23 0.51
N ALA A 491 28.71 26.60 1.07
CA ALA A 491 27.39 27.22 1.22
C ALA A 491 27.42 28.50 2.09
N LEU A 492 28.18 28.48 3.19
CA LEU A 492 28.32 29.61 4.11
C LEU A 492 29.13 30.76 3.51
N GLN A 493 30.14 30.43 2.70
CA GLN A 493 31.00 31.40 2.03
C GLN A 493 30.29 32.10 0.87
N TYR A 494 29.47 31.36 0.11
CA TYR A 494 28.77 31.86 -1.07
C TYR A 494 27.26 31.71 -0.88
N LYS A 495 26.65 32.73 -0.27
CA LYS A 495 25.24 32.73 0.11
C LYS A 495 24.32 33.08 -1.06
N GLY A 496 23.29 32.29 -1.29
CA GLY A 496 22.22 32.55 -2.27
C GLY A 496 21.41 31.29 -2.57
N ALA A 497 20.18 31.44 -3.07
CA ALA A 497 19.38 30.29 -3.48
C ALA A 497 19.83 29.79 -4.85
N TYR A 498 19.91 28.48 -5.07
CA TYR A 498 20.42 27.95 -6.33
C TYR A 498 19.51 28.32 -7.51
N SER A 499 18.21 28.43 -7.27
CA SER A 499 17.20 28.81 -8.26
C SER A 499 17.33 30.26 -8.72
N ASP A 500 18.01 31.14 -7.96
CA ASP A 500 18.29 32.52 -8.40
C ASP A 500 19.15 32.54 -9.68
N SER A 501 20.05 31.56 -9.82
CA SER A 501 20.96 31.47 -10.96
C SER A 501 20.60 30.37 -11.95
N LEU A 502 19.88 29.34 -11.50
CA LEU A 502 19.51 28.17 -12.29
C LEU A 502 18.00 28.08 -12.57
N GLY A 503 17.24 29.15 -12.35
CA GLY A 503 15.78 29.16 -12.45
C GLY A 503 15.23 28.57 -13.75
N SER A 504 15.86 28.80 -14.90
CA SER A 504 15.40 28.20 -16.18
C SER A 504 15.52 26.68 -16.26
N ALA A 505 16.36 26.08 -15.41
CA ALA A 505 16.62 24.65 -15.36
C ALA A 505 15.97 23.96 -14.16
N VAL A 506 15.63 24.70 -13.10
CA VAL A 506 15.13 24.10 -11.85
C VAL A 506 13.73 24.58 -11.48
N CYS A 507 13.24 25.67 -12.07
CA CYS A 507 11.87 26.13 -11.91
C CYS A 507 11.04 25.79 -13.16
N PRO A 508 9.76 25.39 -12.99
CA PRO A 508 8.98 25.35 -11.74
C PRO A 508 9.14 24.06 -10.91
N PHE A 509 10.11 23.19 -11.24
CA PHE A 509 10.25 21.85 -10.66
C PHE A 509 10.62 21.84 -9.16
N TYR A 510 11.79 22.38 -8.82
CA TYR A 510 12.36 22.43 -7.47
C TYR A 510 12.91 23.83 -7.16
N CYS A 511 12.11 24.88 -7.32
CA CYS A 511 12.52 26.22 -6.89
C CYS A 511 12.76 26.25 -5.37
N SER A 512 13.75 27.02 -4.92
CA SER A 512 13.86 27.35 -3.50
C SER A 512 12.81 28.43 -3.17
N TYR A 513 11.77 28.07 -2.42
CA TYR A 513 10.72 29.00 -2.01
C TYR A 513 10.89 29.47 -0.56
N SER A 514 11.36 28.58 0.32
CA SER A 514 11.71 28.88 1.72
C SER A 514 12.97 29.75 1.87
N GLY A 515 13.81 29.78 0.83
CA GLY A 515 15.15 30.35 0.87
C GLY A 515 16.21 29.28 1.13
N TYR A 516 17.25 29.63 1.88
CA TYR A 516 18.39 28.73 2.14
C TYR A 516 18.82 28.68 3.61
N LYS A 517 18.19 29.48 4.47
CA LYS A 517 18.65 29.62 5.87
C LYS A 517 18.37 28.37 6.68
N ASP A 518 17.26 27.72 6.39
CA ASP A 518 16.88 26.44 6.96
C ASP A 518 17.80 25.31 6.52
N GLU A 519 18.29 25.26 5.27
CA GLU A 519 19.31 24.29 4.88
C GLU A 519 20.66 24.55 5.56
N LEU A 520 21.02 25.81 5.79
CA LEU A 520 22.22 26.13 6.56
C LEU A 520 22.08 25.66 8.02
N LEU A 521 20.92 25.88 8.65
CA LEU A 521 20.61 25.41 10.00
C LEU A 521 20.60 23.88 10.06
N TRP A 522 19.99 23.24 9.06
CA TRP A 522 19.85 21.80 8.92
C TRP A 522 21.20 21.11 8.71
N GLY A 523 22.01 21.60 7.78
CA GLY A 523 23.37 21.12 7.54
C GLY A 523 24.26 21.28 8.77
N ALA A 524 24.16 22.42 9.46
CA ALA A 524 24.88 22.66 10.72
C ALA A 524 24.42 21.71 11.83
N ALA A 525 23.12 21.45 11.96
CA ALA A 525 22.56 20.51 12.95
C ALA A 525 23.07 19.08 12.73
N TRP A 526 23.12 18.61 11.49
CA TRP A 526 23.67 17.30 11.17
C TRP A 526 25.18 17.21 11.37
N LEU A 527 25.94 18.25 11.01
CA LEU A 527 27.38 18.28 11.28
C LEU A 527 27.67 18.36 12.77
N LEU A 528 26.88 19.11 13.56
CA LEU A 528 26.98 19.07 15.02
C LEU A 528 26.71 17.66 15.55
N LYS A 529 25.63 16.99 15.10
CA LYS A 529 25.33 15.60 15.51
C LYS A 529 26.43 14.62 15.09
N ALA A 530 27.08 14.85 13.95
CA ALA A 530 28.15 14.00 13.45
C ALA A 530 29.50 14.23 14.16
N THR A 531 29.82 15.47 14.56
CA THR A 531 31.19 15.87 14.98
C THR A 531 31.30 16.31 16.43
N ASN A 532 30.23 16.86 16.99
CA ASN A 532 30.22 17.61 18.25
C ASN A 532 31.16 18.84 18.25
N GLU A 533 31.49 19.41 17.09
CA GLU A 533 32.37 20.57 16.98
C GLU A 533 31.65 21.88 17.30
N THR A 534 32.29 22.73 18.10
CA THR A 534 31.72 23.99 18.62
C THR A 534 31.41 25.01 17.52
N GLU A 535 32.08 24.94 16.37
CA GLU A 535 31.80 25.84 15.24
C GLU A 535 30.37 25.70 14.72
N TYR A 536 29.87 24.47 14.61
CA TYR A 536 28.50 24.20 14.17
C TYR A 536 27.48 24.60 15.23
N TYR A 537 27.80 24.40 16.51
CA TYR A 537 27.00 24.92 17.61
C TYR A 537 26.86 26.45 17.56
N ASN A 538 27.96 27.17 17.34
CA ASN A 538 27.94 28.64 17.23
C ASN A 538 27.16 29.10 16.00
N LEU A 539 27.29 28.38 14.88
CA LEU A 539 26.52 28.65 13.67
C LEU A 539 25.01 28.47 13.91
N ILE A 540 24.60 27.36 14.54
CA ILE A 540 23.20 27.10 14.93
C ILE A 540 22.67 28.24 15.82
N LYS A 541 23.45 28.67 16.82
CA LYS A 541 23.09 29.84 17.65
C LYS A 541 22.94 31.14 16.85
N SER A 542 23.77 31.35 15.84
CA SER A 542 23.70 32.56 15.00
C SER A 542 22.51 32.59 14.05
N LEU A 543 22.01 31.41 13.65
CA LEU A 543 20.86 31.27 12.76
C LEU A 543 19.53 31.39 13.53
N GLY A 544 19.49 30.92 14.78
CA GLY A 544 18.32 31.03 15.65
C GLY A 544 17.23 30.01 15.34
N ALA A 545 16.11 30.12 16.05
CA ALA A 545 14.96 29.24 15.95
C ALA A 545 13.63 30.02 15.83
N ASP A 546 13.67 31.30 15.46
CA ASP A 546 12.50 32.17 15.52
C ASP A 546 11.47 31.90 14.40
N ASP A 547 11.85 31.09 13.41
CA ASP A 547 11.01 30.67 12.31
C ASP A 547 9.91 29.72 12.78
N ARG A 548 8.70 29.90 12.25
CA ARG A 548 7.50 29.18 12.69
C ARG A 548 6.89 28.39 11.54
N PRO A 549 7.53 27.30 11.08
CA PRO A 549 7.02 26.51 9.97
C PRO A 549 5.68 25.85 10.30
N ASP A 550 4.96 25.47 9.25
CA ASP A 550 3.75 24.64 9.29
C ASP A 550 3.88 23.38 8.41
N VAL A 551 4.99 23.25 7.67
CA VAL A 551 5.36 22.13 6.83
C VAL A 551 6.80 21.65 7.12
N PHE A 552 7.10 20.45 6.65
CA PHE A 552 8.45 19.90 6.54
C PHE A 552 8.55 19.24 5.16
N SER A 553 9.53 19.62 4.35
CA SER A 553 9.61 19.19 2.95
C SER A 553 11.04 19.22 2.44
N TRP A 554 11.25 18.84 1.17
CA TRP A 554 12.54 19.03 0.50
C TRP A 554 12.96 20.50 0.40
N ASP A 555 12.01 21.44 0.48
CA ASP A 555 12.25 22.89 0.44
C ASP A 555 12.33 23.53 1.83
N ASN A 556 11.56 23.05 2.83
CA ASN A 556 11.52 23.67 4.16
C ASN A 556 12.03 22.73 5.27
N LYS A 557 13.14 23.07 5.91
CA LYS A 557 13.82 22.22 6.92
C LYS A 557 13.65 22.65 8.36
N TYR A 558 13.01 23.80 8.62
CA TYR A 558 12.94 24.34 9.98
C TYR A 558 12.31 23.36 10.98
N ALA A 559 11.17 22.76 10.64
CA ALA A 559 10.49 21.82 11.54
C ALA A 559 11.34 20.58 11.84
N GLY A 560 12.04 20.07 10.83
CA GLY A 560 12.99 18.96 10.98
C GLY A 560 14.19 19.33 11.84
N ALA A 561 14.79 20.52 11.61
CA ALA A 561 15.90 21.04 12.40
C ALA A 561 15.52 21.22 13.87
N HIS A 562 14.33 21.76 14.15
CA HIS A 562 13.81 21.93 15.51
C HIS A 562 13.66 20.59 16.21
N VAL A 563 13.04 19.59 15.57
CA VAL A 563 12.92 18.23 16.14
C VAL A 563 14.29 17.60 16.33
N LEU A 564 15.21 17.69 15.37
CA LEU A 564 16.56 17.14 15.47
C LEU A 564 17.33 17.74 16.65
N LEU A 565 17.34 19.07 16.77
CA LEU A 565 18.07 19.80 17.81
C LEU A 565 17.40 19.68 19.19
N SER A 566 16.07 19.54 19.24
CA SER A 566 15.35 19.26 20.49
C SER A 566 15.81 17.96 21.15
N SER A 567 16.33 17.00 20.38
CA SER A 567 16.90 15.77 20.94
C SER A 567 18.08 16.05 21.88
N ILE A 568 18.86 17.11 21.65
CA ILE A 568 19.98 17.50 22.51
C ILE A 568 19.43 18.09 23.83
N ALA A 569 18.37 18.89 23.76
CA ALA A 569 17.71 19.41 24.95
C ALA A 569 17.07 18.27 25.78
N LEU A 570 16.33 17.38 25.12
CA LEU A 570 15.58 16.29 25.76
C LEU A 570 16.50 15.19 26.29
N LEU A 571 17.38 14.63 25.46
CA LEU A 571 18.16 13.43 25.77
C LEU A 571 19.45 13.75 26.55
N ASN A 572 20.06 14.91 26.29
CA ASN A 572 21.31 15.31 26.94
C ASN A 572 21.10 16.38 28.03
N ASN A 573 19.85 16.80 28.28
CA ASN A 573 19.49 17.85 29.23
C ASN A 573 20.26 19.18 29.02
N ASN A 574 20.53 19.53 27.76
CA ASN A 574 21.26 20.75 27.42
C ASN A 574 20.29 21.92 27.19
N LYS A 575 20.25 22.84 28.16
CA LYS A 575 19.36 24.01 28.14
C LYS A 575 19.63 25.00 27.01
N ASP A 576 20.82 24.97 26.41
CA ASP A 576 21.13 25.83 25.25
C ASP A 576 20.24 25.53 24.04
N PHE A 577 19.65 24.33 23.97
CA PHE A 577 18.78 23.89 22.89
C PHE A 577 17.29 23.93 23.25
N GLU A 578 16.94 24.48 24.42
CA GLU A 578 15.55 24.50 24.91
C GLU A 578 14.60 25.24 23.94
N GLN A 579 15.08 26.30 23.27
CA GLN A 579 14.28 27.01 22.27
C GLN A 579 13.86 26.09 21.11
N TYR A 580 14.75 25.22 20.63
CA TYR A 580 14.42 24.25 19.58
C TYR A 580 13.40 23.21 20.05
N LYS A 581 13.42 22.85 21.33
CA LYS A 581 12.37 21.99 21.92
C LYS A 581 11.02 22.72 21.92
N VAL A 582 10.97 23.97 22.38
CA VAL A 582 9.75 24.79 22.36
C VAL A 582 9.19 24.92 20.95
N GLU A 583 10.03 25.17 19.95
CA GLU A 583 9.56 25.33 18.58
C GLU A 583 9.17 24.01 17.91
N ALA A 584 9.77 22.88 18.31
CA ALA A 584 9.28 21.56 17.93
C ALA A 584 7.89 21.29 18.53
N GLU A 585 7.66 21.62 19.80
CA GLU A 585 6.35 21.50 20.46
C GLU A 585 5.30 22.41 19.82
N ASN A 586 5.65 23.66 19.52
CA ASN A 586 4.79 24.60 18.78
C ASN A 586 4.38 24.05 17.41
N PHE A 587 5.32 23.44 16.69
CA PHE A 587 5.01 22.76 15.43
C PHE A 587 4.00 21.62 15.64
N MET A 588 4.22 20.74 16.62
CA MET A 588 3.26 19.66 16.92
C MET A 588 1.87 20.22 17.28
N CYS A 589 1.81 21.33 18.02
CA CYS A 589 0.56 22.01 18.34
C CYS A 589 -0.16 22.56 17.12
N LYS A 590 0.53 22.92 16.03
CA LYS A 590 -0.11 23.30 14.76
C LYS A 590 -0.63 22.11 13.96
N ILE A 591 -0.05 20.93 14.18
CA ILE A 591 -0.40 19.69 13.47
C ILE A 591 -1.59 18.98 14.11
N LEU A 592 -1.65 18.92 15.44
CA LEU A 592 -2.67 18.13 16.15
C LEU A 592 -4.10 18.64 15.89
N PRO A 593 -5.07 17.75 15.57
CA PRO A 593 -6.42 18.16 15.15
C PRO A 593 -7.24 18.82 16.27
N ASN A 594 -7.00 18.45 17.53
CA ASN A 594 -7.72 18.96 18.70
C ASN A 594 -6.98 20.09 19.42
N SER A 595 -5.87 20.57 18.85
CA SER A 595 -5.10 21.65 19.44
C SER A 595 -5.79 23.00 19.18
N PRO A 596 -5.89 23.89 20.18
CA PRO A 596 -6.46 25.22 19.99
C PRO A 596 -5.63 26.11 19.06
N SER A 597 -4.36 25.74 18.80
CA SER A 597 -3.48 26.44 17.86
C SER A 597 -3.29 25.69 16.55
N THR A 598 -4.16 24.72 16.25
CA THR A 598 -4.05 23.93 15.02
C THR A 598 -4.21 24.82 13.79
N THR A 599 -3.32 24.65 12.82
CA THR A 599 -3.43 25.30 11.50
C THR A 599 -3.52 24.27 10.38
N THR A 600 -3.55 22.98 10.73
CA THR A 600 -3.57 21.87 9.78
C THR A 600 -4.99 21.48 9.45
N GLN A 601 -5.33 21.49 8.17
CA GLN A 601 -6.60 20.96 7.68
C GLN A 601 -6.53 19.44 7.63
N TYR A 602 -7.69 18.81 7.79
CA TYR A 602 -7.85 17.38 7.65
C TYR A 602 -8.97 17.09 6.66
N THR A 603 -8.76 16.12 5.78
CA THR A 603 -9.81 15.62 4.89
C THR A 603 -10.92 14.95 5.71
N LYS A 604 -12.04 14.61 5.06
CA LYS A 604 -13.16 13.93 5.74
C LYS A 604 -12.74 12.55 6.28
N GLY A 605 -11.83 11.88 5.59
CA GLY A 605 -11.19 10.63 5.99
C GLY A 605 -10.21 10.77 7.15
N GLY A 606 -9.76 11.98 7.46
CA GLY A 606 -8.80 12.24 8.55
C GLY A 606 -7.33 12.28 8.11
N LEU A 607 -7.05 12.41 6.80
CA LEU A 607 -5.71 12.65 6.26
C LEU A 607 -5.33 14.13 6.47
N MET A 608 -4.10 14.40 6.91
CA MET A 608 -3.55 15.76 6.94
C MET A 608 -3.52 16.34 5.53
N TYR A 609 -4.01 17.57 5.36
CA TYR A 609 -4.03 18.26 4.08
C TYR A 609 -3.26 19.58 4.19
N LYS A 610 -2.15 19.67 3.45
CA LYS A 610 -1.24 20.82 3.46
C LYS A 610 -1.28 21.59 2.16
N LEU A 611 -1.09 20.92 1.03
CA LEU A 611 -1.12 21.52 -0.30
C LEU A 611 -1.83 20.58 -1.28
N PRO A 612 -2.43 21.13 -2.36
CA PRO A 612 -3.21 20.33 -3.31
C PRO A 612 -2.38 19.42 -4.20
N GLN A 613 -1.11 19.74 -4.45
CA GLN A 613 -0.24 18.91 -5.27
C GLN A 613 0.67 18.10 -4.36
N SER A 614 0.77 16.79 -4.62
CA SER A 614 1.65 15.87 -3.91
C SER A 614 1.50 15.93 -2.37
N ASN A 615 0.26 16.03 -1.88
CA ASN A 615 -0.04 16.23 -0.45
C ASN A 615 0.66 15.21 0.46
N LEU A 616 0.79 13.95 0.04
CA LEU A 616 1.41 12.88 0.81
C LEU A 616 2.90 13.11 1.10
N GLU A 617 3.59 13.98 0.37
CA GLU A 617 4.92 14.48 0.77
C GLU A 617 4.88 15.02 2.19
N TYR A 618 3.98 15.97 2.44
CA TYR A 618 3.87 16.64 3.72
C TYR A 618 3.32 15.69 4.79
N VAL A 619 2.42 14.78 4.41
CA VAL A 619 1.87 13.79 5.35
C VAL A 619 2.96 12.86 5.86
N THR A 620 3.76 12.29 4.95
CA THR A 620 4.81 11.33 5.30
C THR A 620 5.94 12.00 6.08
N SER A 621 6.35 13.21 5.70
CA SER A 621 7.39 13.98 6.41
C SER A 621 6.94 14.43 7.81
N ILE A 622 5.70 14.89 7.99
CA ILE A 622 5.16 15.24 9.31
C ILE A 622 4.99 13.99 10.17
N THR A 623 4.54 12.88 9.58
CA THR A 623 4.45 11.57 10.26
C THR A 623 5.81 11.12 10.78
N PHE A 624 6.89 11.35 10.02
CA PHE A 624 8.27 11.13 10.47
C PHE A 624 8.59 11.96 11.72
N LEU A 625 8.29 13.26 11.71
CA LEU A 625 8.57 14.15 12.84
C LEU A 625 7.74 13.79 14.09
N LEU A 626 6.45 13.50 13.93
CA LEU A 626 5.56 13.05 15.00
C LEU A 626 6.12 11.81 15.69
N THR A 627 6.49 10.80 14.90
CA THR A 627 7.04 9.54 15.41
C THR A 627 8.37 9.76 16.13
N THR A 628 9.24 10.58 15.55
CA THR A 628 10.60 10.85 16.08
C THR A 628 10.54 11.62 17.39
N TYR A 629 9.73 12.68 17.44
CA TYR A 629 9.58 13.47 18.66
C TYR A 629 8.91 12.67 19.78
N ALA A 630 7.88 11.88 19.46
CA ALA A 630 7.25 10.98 20.43
C ALA A 630 8.24 9.98 21.04
N LYS A 631 9.17 9.46 20.23
CA LYS A 631 10.26 8.59 20.71
C LYS A 631 11.15 9.32 21.73
N TYR A 632 11.53 10.58 21.47
CA TYR A 632 12.32 11.37 22.42
C TYR A 632 11.55 11.65 23.72
N MET A 633 10.27 12.00 23.62
CA MET A 633 9.39 12.20 24.77
C MET A 633 9.27 10.92 25.60
N LYS A 634 9.11 9.76 24.94
CA LYS A 634 9.00 8.46 25.62
C LYS A 634 10.30 8.09 26.34
N ALA A 635 11.45 8.33 25.72
CA ALA A 635 12.76 8.09 26.33
C ALA A 635 13.01 8.96 27.57
N THR A 636 12.43 10.17 27.62
CA THR A 636 12.63 11.15 28.69
C THR A 636 11.45 11.27 29.64
N LYS A 637 10.37 10.51 29.40
CA LYS A 637 9.09 10.56 30.13
C LYS A 637 8.50 11.98 30.18
N GLN A 638 8.68 12.75 29.11
CA GLN A 638 8.15 14.12 29.00
C GLN A 638 6.80 14.16 28.30
N THR A 639 6.05 15.22 28.63
CA THR A 639 4.78 15.63 28.03
C THR A 639 4.78 17.15 27.91
N PHE A 640 4.01 17.71 26.99
CA PHE A 640 3.86 19.17 26.84
C PHE A 640 2.41 19.56 26.62
N ASN A 641 2.11 20.86 26.63
CA ASN A 641 0.74 21.36 26.46
C ASN A 641 0.60 22.21 25.21
N CYS A 642 -0.45 21.97 24.44
CA CYS A 642 -0.94 22.86 23.40
C CYS A 642 -2.15 23.63 23.93
N GLY A 643 -1.91 24.73 24.65
CA GLY A 643 -2.96 25.41 25.40
C GLY A 643 -3.55 24.51 26.49
N SER A 644 -4.83 24.12 26.36
CA SER A 644 -5.51 23.20 27.28
C SER A 644 -5.33 21.72 26.96
N LEU A 645 -4.73 21.37 25.81
CA LEU A 645 -4.51 19.99 25.39
C LEU A 645 -3.18 19.47 25.94
N LEU A 646 -3.24 18.48 26.84
CA LEU A 646 -2.07 17.70 27.24
C LEU A 646 -1.66 16.76 26.11
N VAL A 647 -0.41 16.88 25.65
CA VAL A 647 0.16 16.03 24.60
C VAL A 647 1.09 15.00 25.22
N THR A 648 0.75 13.72 25.03
CA THR A 648 1.56 12.57 25.44
C THR A 648 2.29 11.97 24.25
N PRO A 649 3.34 11.13 24.46
CA PRO A 649 3.96 10.37 23.38
C PRO A 649 2.93 9.57 22.57
N ASP A 650 1.97 8.94 23.24
CA ASP A 650 0.94 8.13 22.60
C ASP A 650 -0.01 8.98 21.76
N SER A 651 -0.31 10.22 22.16
CA SER A 651 -1.12 11.14 21.35
C SER A 651 -0.48 11.44 19.98
N LEU A 652 0.84 11.64 19.96
CA LEU A 652 1.59 11.85 18.73
C LEU A 652 1.69 10.56 17.90
N LEU A 653 1.94 9.42 18.55
CA LEU A 653 2.02 8.11 17.88
C LEU A 653 0.68 7.67 17.29
N ASP A 654 -0.44 7.93 17.95
CA ASP A 654 -1.77 7.60 17.45
C ASP A 654 -2.12 8.42 16.21
N LEU A 655 -1.74 9.70 16.18
CA LEU A 655 -1.85 10.50 14.95
C LEU A 655 -0.96 9.91 13.85
N ALA A 656 0.32 9.66 14.14
CA ALA A 656 1.25 9.09 13.16
C ALA A 656 0.77 7.74 12.60
N LYS A 657 0.22 6.84 13.44
CA LYS A 657 -0.38 5.56 13.02
C LYS A 657 -1.55 5.76 12.07
N ARG A 658 -2.46 6.70 12.39
CA ARG A 658 -3.60 7.02 11.52
C ARG A 658 -3.12 7.55 10.17
N GLN A 659 -2.17 8.49 10.17
CA GLN A 659 -1.62 9.04 8.92
C GLN A 659 -0.91 7.96 8.09
N ALA A 660 -0.17 7.06 8.74
CA ALA A 660 0.44 5.91 8.07
C ALA A 660 -0.60 4.98 7.43
N SER A 661 -1.74 4.75 8.08
CA SER A 661 -2.81 3.92 7.51
C SER A 661 -3.50 4.54 6.29
N HIS A 662 -3.46 5.86 6.13
CA HIS A 662 -3.96 6.55 4.92
C HIS A 662 -2.97 6.52 3.75
N CYS A 663 -1.68 6.31 4.02
CA CYS A 663 -0.63 6.24 3.01
C CYS A 663 -0.57 4.83 2.39
N THR A 664 -1.71 4.27 1.98
CA THR A 664 -1.77 2.96 1.33
C THR A 664 -0.88 2.97 0.09
N LEU A 665 0.01 1.98 0.01
CA LEU A 665 1.00 1.86 -1.05
C LEU A 665 0.29 1.61 -2.37
N LEU A 666 0.29 2.60 -3.26
CA LEU A 666 -0.21 2.43 -4.62
C LEU A 666 0.88 1.76 -5.46
N ILE A 667 0.51 0.65 -6.09
CA ILE A 667 1.43 -0.20 -6.86
C ILE A 667 1.56 0.38 -8.27
N ARG A 668 2.38 1.42 -8.43
CA ARG A 668 2.59 2.07 -9.73
C ARG A 668 4.07 2.13 -10.10
N GLY A 669 4.49 1.30 -11.05
CA GLY A 669 5.83 1.34 -11.65
C GLY A 669 5.84 1.96 -13.04
N SER A 670 6.85 1.64 -13.85
CA SER A 670 6.97 2.21 -15.19
C SER A 670 5.81 1.79 -16.11
N SER A 671 5.23 2.77 -16.81
CA SER A 671 4.19 2.57 -17.82
C SER A 671 4.71 1.95 -19.12
N LEU A 672 6.02 1.94 -19.34
CA LEU A 672 6.66 1.39 -20.53
C LEU A 672 7.14 -0.04 -20.30
N PRO A 673 6.96 -0.97 -21.27
CA PRO A 673 7.43 -2.34 -21.11
C PRO A 673 8.95 -2.36 -20.94
N SER A 674 9.45 -3.18 -20.02
CA SER A 674 10.89 -3.34 -19.78
C SER A 674 11.68 -3.71 -21.05
N ILE A 675 12.97 -3.42 -21.07
CA ILE A 675 13.86 -3.88 -22.14
C ILE A 675 13.92 -5.41 -22.25
N ALA A 676 13.65 -6.13 -21.16
CA ALA A 676 13.58 -7.58 -21.14
C ALA A 676 12.34 -8.12 -21.87
N SER A 677 11.20 -7.42 -21.76
CA SER A 677 9.94 -7.79 -22.40
C SER A 677 9.78 -7.22 -23.81
N HIS A 678 10.39 -6.07 -24.10
CA HIS A 678 10.33 -5.40 -25.40
C HIS A 678 11.72 -4.86 -25.74
N LYS A 679 12.47 -5.57 -26.59
CA LYS A 679 13.91 -5.28 -26.82
C LYS A 679 14.17 -4.07 -27.72
N GLU A 680 13.20 -3.69 -28.54
CA GLU A 680 13.32 -2.55 -29.45
C GLU A 680 13.33 -1.25 -28.65
N ALA A 681 14.14 -0.28 -29.07
CA ALA A 681 14.24 1.02 -28.41
C ALA A 681 12.92 1.78 -28.55
N ILE A 682 12.46 2.38 -27.45
CA ILE A 682 11.31 3.29 -27.42
C ILE A 682 11.88 4.70 -27.37
N GLY A 683 11.94 5.38 -28.51
CA GLY A 683 12.41 6.77 -28.57
C GLY A 683 11.44 7.76 -27.93
N CYS A 684 11.89 9.01 -27.78
CA CYS A 684 11.20 10.10 -27.08
C CYS A 684 9.66 10.15 -27.25
N ASP A 685 9.12 10.17 -28.47
CA ASP A 685 7.67 10.24 -28.71
C ASP A 685 6.97 8.87 -28.64
N GLY A 686 7.73 7.78 -28.73
CA GLY A 686 7.24 6.41 -28.91
C GLY A 686 6.52 5.83 -27.70
N GLY A 687 6.72 6.39 -26.51
CA GLY A 687 6.02 5.93 -25.32
C GLY A 687 4.66 6.57 -25.08
N PHE A 688 4.35 7.71 -25.72
CA PHE A 688 3.06 8.36 -25.52
C PHE A 688 1.91 7.46 -25.98
N GLN A 689 2.06 6.87 -27.17
CA GLN A 689 1.13 5.90 -27.73
C GLN A 689 1.91 4.61 -28.09
N PRO A 690 1.49 3.42 -27.61
CA PRO A 690 0.23 3.14 -26.94
C PRO A 690 0.25 3.23 -25.41
N TYR A 691 1.37 3.58 -24.76
CA TYR A 691 1.53 3.33 -23.32
C TYR A 691 1.01 4.45 -22.42
N TYR A 692 1.48 5.69 -22.57
CA TYR A 692 1.11 6.79 -21.66
C TYR A 692 -0.39 7.09 -21.66
N TYR A 693 -1.05 7.04 -22.82
CA TYR A 693 -2.49 7.28 -22.93
C TYR A 693 -3.34 6.01 -22.77
N SER A 694 -2.72 4.86 -22.45
CA SER A 694 -3.46 3.62 -22.20
C SER A 694 -4.30 3.70 -20.93
N SER A 695 -5.53 3.18 -20.98
CA SER A 695 -6.34 2.88 -19.79
C SER A 695 -5.93 1.57 -19.09
N SER A 696 -4.99 0.81 -19.66
CA SER A 696 -4.45 -0.39 -19.01
C SER A 696 -3.52 -0.03 -17.86
N PRO A 697 -3.43 -0.88 -16.82
CA PRO A 697 -2.45 -0.75 -15.75
C PRO A 697 -1.01 -0.70 -16.28
N ASN A 698 -0.09 -0.10 -15.51
CA ASN A 698 1.32 -0.06 -15.88
C ASN A 698 1.89 -1.50 -15.94
N PRO A 699 2.64 -1.86 -17.00
CA PRO A 699 3.15 -3.22 -17.20
C PRO A 699 4.19 -3.61 -16.15
N ASN A 700 4.85 -2.63 -15.52
CA ASN A 700 5.78 -2.89 -14.43
C ASN A 700 5.20 -2.39 -13.11
N VAL A 701 5.18 -3.29 -12.15
CA VAL A 701 4.80 -3.02 -10.77
C VAL A 701 6.02 -2.50 -10.01
N LEU A 702 5.89 -1.33 -9.38
CA LEU A 702 6.85 -0.80 -8.41
C LEU A 702 6.23 -0.83 -7.01
N THR A 703 6.35 -1.99 -6.38
CA THR A 703 5.88 -2.19 -5.01
C THR A 703 6.55 -1.19 -4.07
N GLY A 704 5.75 -0.53 -3.25
CA GLY A 704 6.20 0.41 -2.24
C GLY A 704 6.22 1.88 -2.65
N ALA A 705 5.88 2.22 -3.90
CA ALA A 705 5.71 3.60 -4.32
C ALA A 705 4.59 4.29 -3.52
N ILE A 706 4.85 5.51 -3.04
CA ILE A 706 3.82 6.37 -2.43
C ILE A 706 3.61 7.53 -3.39
N VAL A 707 2.42 7.62 -3.96
CA VAL A 707 2.04 8.69 -4.89
C VAL A 707 1.74 10.00 -4.15
N GLY A 708 1.44 11.07 -4.88
CA GLY A 708 1.01 12.36 -4.32
C GLY A 708 -0.23 12.32 -3.41
N GLY A 709 -1.15 11.39 -3.65
CA GLY A 709 -2.32 11.10 -2.80
C GLY A 709 -3.60 11.84 -3.19
N PRO A 710 -4.68 11.69 -2.39
CA PRO A 710 -6.00 12.23 -2.75
C PRO A 710 -6.08 13.76 -2.60
N ASP A 711 -7.14 14.33 -3.19
CA ASP A 711 -7.53 15.73 -3.00
C ASP A 711 -8.09 16.02 -1.59
N GLN A 712 -8.43 17.28 -1.32
CA GLN A 712 -8.99 17.73 -0.02
C GLN A 712 -10.29 17.02 0.40
N SER A 713 -10.99 16.37 -0.54
CA SER A 713 -12.27 15.69 -0.33
C SER A 713 -12.12 14.17 -0.30
N ASP A 714 -10.89 13.66 -0.19
CA ASP A 714 -10.54 12.23 -0.25
C ASP A 714 -10.79 11.57 -1.62
N ASN A 715 -10.92 12.35 -2.70
CA ASN A 715 -11.02 11.78 -4.06
C ASN A 715 -9.61 11.49 -4.61
N PHE A 716 -9.48 10.34 -5.27
CA PHE A 716 -8.25 9.96 -5.97
C PHE A 716 -8.62 9.31 -7.30
N SER A 717 -8.19 9.92 -8.42
CA SER A 717 -8.30 9.31 -9.75
C SER A 717 -6.97 8.61 -10.08
N ASP A 718 -6.99 7.30 -10.28
CA ASP A 718 -5.79 6.55 -10.70
C ASP A 718 -5.53 6.75 -12.20
N GLU A 719 -5.09 7.96 -12.56
CA GLU A 719 -4.83 8.39 -13.94
C GLU A 719 -3.35 8.69 -14.16
N ARG A 720 -2.81 8.32 -15.31
CA ARG A 720 -1.37 8.53 -15.61
C ARG A 720 -1.03 9.99 -15.83
N SER A 721 -1.99 10.73 -16.38
CA SER A 721 -1.92 12.16 -16.62
C SER A 721 -2.06 13.01 -15.36
N ASP A 722 -2.60 12.46 -14.27
CA ASP A 722 -2.75 13.18 -13.00
C ASP A 722 -1.48 13.08 -12.16
N TYR A 723 -0.40 13.72 -12.62
CA TYR A 723 0.89 13.69 -11.94
C TYR A 723 0.82 14.28 -10.53
N SER A 724 -0.06 15.27 -10.28
CA SER A 724 -0.20 15.92 -8.97
C SER A 724 -0.61 14.95 -7.86
N HIS A 725 -1.42 13.95 -8.19
CA HIS A 725 -1.92 12.97 -7.23
C HIS A 725 -1.28 11.59 -7.40
N SER A 726 -0.92 11.21 -8.63
CA SER A 726 -0.55 9.83 -8.98
C SER A 726 0.94 9.62 -9.26
N GLU A 727 1.76 10.67 -9.21
CA GLU A 727 3.21 10.54 -9.34
C GLU A 727 3.87 10.22 -7.98
N PRO A 728 4.68 9.16 -7.90
CA PRO A 728 5.50 8.92 -6.72
C PRO A 728 6.84 9.66 -6.81
N ALA A 729 7.40 10.05 -5.67
CA ALA A 729 8.70 10.71 -5.59
C ALA A 729 9.57 10.14 -4.47
N THR A 730 10.89 10.22 -4.67
CA THR A 730 11.89 9.62 -3.76
C THR A 730 11.77 10.10 -2.31
N TYR A 731 11.50 11.38 -2.09
CA TYR A 731 11.43 11.99 -0.75
C TYR A 731 10.16 11.64 0.02
N ILE A 732 9.02 11.44 -0.66
CA ILE A 732 7.77 10.96 -0.05
C ILE A 732 8.03 9.59 0.58
N ASN A 733 8.63 8.71 -0.21
CA ASN A 733 9.01 7.36 0.18
C ASN A 733 10.03 7.33 1.31
N ALA A 734 11.11 8.13 1.23
CA ALA A 734 12.16 8.15 2.25
C ALA A 734 11.64 8.57 3.63
N ALA A 735 10.73 9.56 3.68
CA ALA A 735 10.11 10.01 4.92
C ALA A 735 9.25 8.92 5.59
N PHE A 736 8.68 8.00 4.82
CA PHE A 736 7.80 6.98 5.36
C PHE A 736 8.54 5.77 5.96
N VAL A 737 9.77 5.48 5.49
CA VAL A 737 10.57 4.33 5.95
C VAL A 737 10.77 4.32 7.47
N GLY A 738 11.03 5.48 8.08
CA GLY A 738 11.28 5.60 9.52
C GLY A 738 10.06 5.21 10.39
N PRO A 739 8.91 5.89 10.22
CA PRO A 739 7.65 5.52 10.88
C PRO A 739 7.27 4.06 10.74
N LEU A 740 7.38 3.50 9.52
CA LEU A 740 7.11 2.07 9.31
C LEU A 740 8.04 1.18 10.11
N ALA A 741 9.34 1.47 10.12
CA ALA A 741 10.30 0.72 10.93
C ALA A 741 10.00 0.82 12.43
N TYR A 742 9.54 1.99 12.91
CA TYR A 742 9.12 2.15 14.30
C TYR A 742 7.92 1.29 14.65
N PHE A 743 6.87 1.28 13.83
CA PHE A 743 5.66 0.51 14.10
C PHE A 743 5.86 -0.99 13.90
N ALA A 744 6.67 -1.41 12.94
CA ALA A 744 7.01 -2.81 12.73
C ALA A 744 7.89 -3.38 13.85
N GLY A 745 8.83 -2.59 14.37
CA GLY A 745 9.77 -3.02 15.41
C GLY A 745 9.19 -3.02 16.84
N ASN A 746 8.11 -2.27 17.08
CA ASN A 746 7.49 -2.14 18.40
C ASN A 746 6.12 -2.84 18.43
N ASN A 747 6.12 -4.17 18.37
CA ASN A 747 4.94 -4.99 18.70
C ASN A 747 4.74 -5.01 20.23
N ASN A 748 4.15 -3.95 20.77
CA ASN A 748 3.53 -3.95 22.09
C ASN A 748 2.06 -3.52 21.98
#